data_AF-A0A2X2M629-F1
#
_entry.id   AF-A0A2X2M629-F1
#
_cell.length_a   1.000
_cell.length_b   1.000
_cell.length_c   1.000
_cell.angle_alpha   90.00
_cell.angle_beta   90.00
_cell.angle_gamma   90.00
#
_symmetry.space_group_name_H-M   'P 1'
#
loop_
_entity.id
_entity.type
_entity.pdbx_description
1 polymer ?
#
loop_
_entity_poly.entity_id
_entity_poly.type
_entity_poly.pdbx_seq_one_letter_code
_entity_poly.pdbx_strand_id
1 'polypeptide(L)'
;MTNITNDRTNQQVNDSTNQALDDIALVTPDHIVRAAARDAVKQQYEAKKHEIEQAEHATDEEKQVALNQLANNEKRALQNINQAIANNDVKRVESNGIATLKGVEPHIVVKPEAQEAIKASADNQVESIKDTPHATTDELDEANQQINDTLKQGQQDIDNTTQDAAVNDVRNQTIKAIEQIKPKVRRKRAALDNIDESNNNQLDAIRNTLDTTQDERNVAIAALNKIVNAIKNDIAQNKTNAEVDQTEADGNNNIKVILPKVQVKPAARQSVSAKAEAQNALIDQSDLSTEEERLAAKHLVEQALNQAIDQINHADKTAQVNQNSIDAQNIISKIKPATTVKATALQQIQNIATNKINLIKANNEATDEEQNAAIVQVEKELIKAKQQIAGAVTNADVAYLLHDGKNEIREIEPVINKKATAREQLTTLFNDKKQAIEANVQATVEERNSILAQLQNIYDTAIGQIDQDRSNAQVDKTATLNLQTIHDLDVHPIKKPDAEKTINDDLARVTHLVQNYRKVSDRNKADALKAITALKLQMDEELKTARTNADVDAVLKRFNVALGDIEAVITEKENSLLRIDNIAQQTYAKFKAIATPEQLAKVKALIDQYVADGNRMVDEDATLNDIKKHTQFIIDEILAIKLPAEVIKASPKVGKPAPKVCTPIKKEDKQEVRKVVKELPNTGSEEMDLPLKELALITGAALLARRRSKKEKES
;
A
#
# COMPACT_ATOMS: atom_id res chain seq x y z
N MET A 1 40.43 -170.44 -79.29
CA MET A 1 41.07 -171.75 -78.99
C MET A 1 40.35 -172.97 -79.57
N THR A 2 39.10 -172.90 -80.05
CA THR A 2 38.31 -174.09 -80.45
C THR A 2 38.73 -174.77 -81.76
N ASN A 3 39.52 -174.12 -82.62
CA ASN A 3 39.83 -174.62 -83.97
C ASN A 3 41.03 -175.59 -84.01
N ILE A 4 42.07 -175.36 -83.21
CA ILE A 4 43.36 -176.10 -83.23
C ILE A 4 43.15 -177.61 -83.03
N THR A 5 42.12 -178.03 -82.31
CA THR A 5 41.83 -179.43 -81.99
C THR A 5 41.35 -180.27 -83.20
N ASN A 6 41.02 -179.64 -84.33
CA ASN A 6 40.49 -180.33 -85.53
C ASN A 6 41.50 -180.44 -86.69
N ASP A 7 42.69 -179.86 -86.55
CA ASP A 7 43.71 -179.78 -87.61
C ASP A 7 44.41 -181.14 -87.80
N ARG A 8 44.48 -181.62 -89.05
CA ARG A 8 44.96 -182.98 -89.39
C ARG A 8 46.34 -182.99 -90.04
N THR A 9 46.97 -181.83 -90.19
CA THR A 9 48.30 -181.64 -90.79
C THR A 9 49.05 -180.51 -90.09
N ASN A 10 50.39 -180.58 -90.06
CA ASN A 10 51.23 -179.56 -89.43
C ASN A 10 51.06 -178.15 -90.05
N GLN A 11 50.67 -178.07 -91.33
CA GLN A 11 50.40 -176.80 -92.00
C GLN A 11 49.15 -176.12 -91.39
N GLN A 12 48.06 -176.86 -91.20
CA GLN A 12 46.82 -176.34 -90.62
C GLN A 12 47.01 -175.83 -89.18
N VAL A 13 47.79 -176.54 -88.36
CA VAL A 13 48.10 -176.08 -86.99
C VAL A 13 48.86 -174.75 -87.01
N ASN A 14 49.79 -174.55 -87.97
CA ASN A 14 50.51 -173.28 -88.13
C ASN A 14 49.56 -172.15 -88.55
N ASP A 15 48.71 -172.39 -89.54
CA ASP A 15 47.75 -171.40 -90.05
C ASP A 15 46.74 -171.00 -88.95
N SER A 16 46.19 -171.98 -88.21
CA SER A 16 45.33 -171.77 -87.03
C SER A 16 46.03 -171.01 -85.89
N THR A 17 47.34 -171.22 -85.69
CA THR A 17 48.13 -170.55 -84.65
C THR A 17 48.43 -169.10 -85.02
N ASN A 18 48.78 -168.85 -86.29
CA ASN A 18 49.02 -167.50 -86.80
C ASN A 18 47.75 -166.65 -86.73
N GLN A 19 46.60 -167.19 -87.17
CA GLN A 19 45.31 -166.47 -87.07
C GLN A 19 44.95 -166.13 -85.61
N ALA A 20 45.20 -167.04 -84.67
CA ALA A 20 44.94 -166.79 -83.25
C ALA A 20 45.89 -165.74 -82.63
N LEU A 21 47.11 -165.58 -83.18
CA LEU A 21 48.04 -164.53 -82.76
C LEU A 21 47.64 -163.16 -83.35
N ASP A 22 47.19 -163.11 -84.61
CA ASP A 22 46.67 -161.89 -85.23
C ASP A 22 45.39 -161.39 -84.55
N ASP A 23 44.46 -162.30 -84.19
CA ASP A 23 43.24 -161.96 -83.44
C ASP A 23 43.56 -161.36 -82.05
N ILE A 24 44.65 -161.80 -81.40
CA ILE A 24 45.11 -161.25 -80.11
C ILE A 24 45.80 -159.89 -80.30
N ALA A 25 46.56 -159.71 -81.39
CA ALA A 25 47.20 -158.43 -81.71
C ALA A 25 46.20 -157.31 -82.03
N LEU A 26 44.97 -157.65 -82.41
CA LEU A 26 43.84 -156.74 -82.65
C LEU A 26 43.10 -156.28 -81.38
N VAL A 27 43.42 -156.80 -80.19
CA VAL A 27 42.75 -156.41 -78.93
C VAL A 27 43.44 -155.21 -78.26
N THR A 28 42.95 -154.01 -78.54
CA THR A 28 43.24 -152.79 -77.74
C THR A 28 42.19 -152.59 -76.64
N PRO A 29 42.55 -152.63 -75.33
CA PRO A 29 41.61 -152.35 -74.24
C PRO A 29 41.30 -150.85 -74.12
N ASP A 30 40.04 -150.50 -73.90
CA ASP A 30 39.59 -149.12 -73.83
C ASP A 30 39.63 -148.57 -72.39
N HIS A 31 40.21 -147.38 -72.17
CA HIS A 31 40.60 -146.88 -70.83
C HIS A 31 39.77 -145.68 -70.31
N ILE A 32 38.59 -145.44 -70.88
CA ILE A 32 37.94 -144.10 -70.84
C ILE A 32 37.26 -143.74 -69.50
N VAL A 33 36.68 -144.69 -68.76
CA VAL A 33 35.77 -144.40 -67.62
C VAL A 33 36.42 -143.59 -66.48
N ARG A 34 37.67 -143.92 -66.10
CA ARG A 34 38.35 -143.26 -64.98
C ARG A 34 38.93 -141.89 -65.36
N ALA A 35 39.21 -141.65 -66.64
CA ALA A 35 39.61 -140.34 -67.14
C ALA A 35 38.42 -139.36 -67.07
N ALA A 36 37.29 -139.75 -67.67
CA ALA A 36 36.05 -138.95 -67.67
C ALA A 36 35.61 -138.54 -66.25
N ALA A 37 35.65 -139.45 -65.28
CA ALA A 37 35.30 -139.14 -63.88
C ALA A 37 36.24 -138.13 -63.21
N ARG A 38 37.54 -138.15 -63.52
CA ARG A 38 38.50 -137.14 -63.01
C ARG A 38 38.24 -135.79 -63.65
N ASP A 39 37.98 -135.76 -64.95
CA ASP A 39 37.75 -134.52 -65.69
C ASP A 39 36.42 -133.87 -65.28
N ALA A 40 35.38 -134.66 -64.99
CA ALA A 40 34.13 -134.17 -64.41
C ALA A 40 34.32 -133.55 -63.01
N VAL A 41 35.13 -134.18 -62.14
CA VAL A 41 35.47 -133.62 -60.82
C VAL A 41 36.29 -132.33 -60.95
N LYS A 42 37.28 -132.27 -61.85
CA LYS A 42 38.07 -131.06 -62.12
C LYS A 42 37.24 -129.92 -62.70
N GLN A 43 36.35 -130.22 -63.64
CA GLN A 43 35.46 -129.23 -64.24
C GLN A 43 34.51 -128.64 -63.18
N GLN A 44 34.02 -129.46 -62.25
CA GLN A 44 33.22 -129.00 -61.11
C GLN A 44 34.04 -128.23 -60.08
N TYR A 45 35.31 -128.60 -59.86
CA TYR A 45 36.24 -127.82 -59.04
C TYR A 45 36.46 -126.42 -59.61
N GLU A 46 36.85 -126.28 -60.88
CA GLU A 46 37.08 -124.95 -61.48
C GLU A 46 35.79 -124.12 -61.57
N ALA A 47 34.65 -124.74 -61.86
CA ALA A 47 33.35 -124.06 -61.82
C ALA A 47 33.01 -123.52 -60.42
N LYS A 48 33.17 -124.34 -59.37
CA LYS A 48 32.86 -123.92 -58.00
C LYS A 48 33.90 -122.95 -57.42
N LYS A 49 35.17 -123.09 -57.81
CA LYS A 49 36.24 -122.12 -57.51
C LYS A 49 35.89 -120.74 -58.06
N HIS A 50 35.43 -120.66 -59.32
CA HIS A 50 34.97 -119.42 -59.91
C HIS A 50 33.72 -118.86 -59.18
N GLU A 51 32.75 -119.71 -58.78
CA GLU A 51 31.63 -119.25 -57.93
C GLU A 51 32.09 -118.67 -56.58
N ILE A 52 33.09 -119.28 -55.93
CA ILE A 52 33.65 -118.79 -54.65
C ILE A 52 34.44 -117.48 -54.85
N GLU A 53 35.26 -117.39 -55.90
CA GLU A 53 36.03 -116.18 -56.24
C GLU A 53 35.08 -114.99 -56.55
N GLN A 54 33.96 -115.25 -57.25
CA GLN A 54 32.92 -114.27 -57.57
C GLN A 54 31.88 -114.05 -56.46
N ALA A 55 32.01 -114.67 -55.29
CA ALA A 55 31.05 -114.46 -54.22
C ALA A 55 31.02 -112.99 -53.77
N GLU A 56 29.88 -112.33 -53.95
CA GLU A 56 29.65 -110.95 -53.50
C GLU A 56 29.55 -110.90 -51.96
N HIS A 57 29.90 -109.76 -51.37
CA HIS A 57 29.97 -109.50 -49.93
C HIS A 57 30.92 -110.38 -49.08
N ALA A 58 31.40 -111.52 -49.59
CA ALA A 58 32.45 -112.31 -48.96
C ALA A 58 33.82 -111.59 -48.99
N THR A 59 34.57 -111.64 -47.89
CA THR A 59 35.96 -111.14 -47.86
C THR A 59 36.94 -112.11 -48.52
N ASP A 60 38.13 -111.64 -48.86
CA ASP A 60 39.19 -112.45 -49.46
C ASP A 60 39.61 -113.59 -48.52
N GLU A 61 39.59 -113.36 -47.20
CA GLU A 61 39.83 -114.37 -46.17
C GLU A 61 38.70 -115.43 -46.12
N GLU A 62 37.43 -115.02 -46.09
CA GLU A 62 36.27 -115.93 -46.14
C GLU A 62 36.28 -116.79 -47.42
N LYS A 63 36.60 -116.17 -48.57
CA LYS A 63 36.80 -116.86 -49.86
C LYS A 63 37.97 -117.83 -49.78
N GLN A 64 39.12 -117.44 -49.22
CA GLN A 64 40.30 -118.30 -49.12
C GLN A 64 40.05 -119.52 -48.22
N VAL A 65 39.24 -119.38 -47.15
CA VAL A 65 38.79 -120.52 -46.33
C VAL A 65 37.96 -121.50 -47.17
N ALA A 66 36.99 -121.00 -47.95
CA ALA A 66 36.18 -121.83 -48.84
C ALA A 66 37.01 -122.48 -49.97
N LEU A 67 37.93 -121.74 -50.61
CA LEU A 67 38.86 -122.28 -51.62
C LEU A 67 39.77 -123.38 -51.05
N ASN A 68 40.25 -123.21 -49.83
CA ASN A 68 41.04 -124.23 -49.13
C ASN A 68 40.21 -125.49 -48.85
N GLN A 69 38.94 -125.35 -48.46
CA GLN A 69 38.03 -126.49 -48.29
C GLN A 69 37.74 -127.17 -49.63
N LEU A 70 37.50 -126.39 -50.69
CA LEU A 70 37.23 -126.89 -52.04
C LEU A 70 38.42 -127.70 -52.60
N ALA A 71 39.64 -127.19 -52.49
CA ALA A 71 40.86 -127.89 -52.94
C ALA A 71 41.10 -129.19 -52.16
N ASN A 72 40.82 -129.20 -50.84
CA ASN A 72 40.88 -130.42 -50.04
C ASN A 72 39.80 -131.44 -50.46
N ASN A 73 38.59 -130.99 -50.78
CA ASN A 73 37.51 -131.84 -51.26
C ASN A 73 37.80 -132.41 -52.66
N GLU A 74 38.38 -131.63 -53.58
CA GLU A 74 38.83 -132.10 -54.89
C GLU A 74 39.88 -133.20 -54.74
N LYS A 75 40.92 -132.94 -53.94
CA LYS A 75 42.00 -133.91 -53.66
C LYS A 75 41.44 -135.24 -53.13
N ARG A 76 40.46 -135.19 -52.21
CA ARG A 76 39.77 -136.38 -51.68
C ARG A 76 38.91 -137.08 -52.75
N ALA A 77 38.18 -136.33 -53.57
CA ALA A 77 37.39 -136.89 -54.68
C ALA A 77 38.27 -137.61 -55.71
N LEU A 78 39.38 -137.00 -56.13
CA LEU A 78 40.35 -137.59 -57.04
C LEU A 78 41.04 -138.83 -56.44
N GLN A 79 41.37 -138.81 -55.14
CA GLN A 79 41.88 -139.98 -54.43
C GLN A 79 40.87 -141.13 -54.41
N ASN A 80 39.59 -140.84 -54.12
CA ASN A 80 38.52 -141.85 -54.13
C ASN A 80 38.31 -142.46 -55.54
N ILE A 81 38.34 -141.64 -56.60
CA ILE A 81 38.30 -142.11 -58.01
C ILE A 81 39.52 -142.99 -58.34
N ASN A 82 40.69 -142.70 -57.78
CA ASN A 82 41.89 -143.53 -57.97
C ASN A 82 41.81 -144.86 -57.20
N GLN A 83 41.09 -144.92 -56.09
CA GLN A 83 40.92 -146.14 -55.28
C GLN A 83 39.74 -147.03 -55.72
N ALA A 84 38.78 -146.50 -56.48
CA ALA A 84 37.65 -147.28 -57.00
C ALA A 84 38.11 -148.43 -57.92
N ILE A 85 37.55 -149.62 -57.73
CA ILE A 85 37.95 -150.84 -58.44
C ILE A 85 37.01 -151.12 -59.64
N ALA A 86 35.69 -151.04 -59.44
CA ALA A 86 34.71 -151.26 -60.51
C ALA A 86 34.18 -149.94 -61.11
N ASN A 87 33.74 -149.98 -62.38
CA ASN A 87 33.18 -148.81 -63.09
C ASN A 87 31.94 -148.21 -62.40
N ASN A 88 31.13 -149.02 -61.72
CA ASN A 88 29.99 -148.55 -60.93
C ASN A 88 30.43 -147.86 -59.62
N ASP A 89 31.56 -148.26 -59.04
CA ASP A 89 32.14 -147.55 -57.90
C ASP A 89 32.74 -146.21 -58.33
N VAL A 90 33.43 -146.16 -59.48
CA VAL A 90 33.96 -144.92 -60.09
C VAL A 90 32.84 -143.89 -60.24
N LYS A 91 31.71 -144.24 -60.86
CA LYS A 91 30.55 -143.35 -61.01
C LYS A 91 29.93 -142.91 -59.67
N ARG A 92 29.93 -143.79 -58.66
CA ARG A 92 29.39 -143.46 -57.32
C ARG A 92 30.31 -142.47 -56.58
N VAL A 93 31.62 -142.68 -56.62
CA VAL A 93 32.58 -141.75 -55.97
C VAL A 93 32.74 -140.44 -56.73
N GLU A 94 32.59 -140.46 -58.05
CA GLU A 94 32.45 -139.26 -58.90
C GLU A 94 31.23 -138.43 -58.46
N SER A 95 30.05 -139.05 -58.40
CA SER A 95 28.81 -138.37 -58.00
C SER A 95 28.90 -137.77 -56.59
N ASN A 96 29.47 -138.52 -55.64
CA ASN A 96 29.68 -138.04 -54.26
C ASN A 96 30.75 -136.94 -54.19
N GLY A 97 31.82 -137.04 -54.98
CA GLY A 97 32.87 -136.02 -55.07
C GLY A 97 32.33 -134.69 -55.62
N ILE A 98 31.55 -134.76 -56.70
CA ILE A 98 30.85 -133.61 -57.29
C ILE A 98 29.87 -132.99 -56.29
N ALA A 99 29.07 -133.79 -55.58
CA ALA A 99 28.17 -133.27 -54.54
C ALA A 99 28.91 -132.57 -53.39
N THR A 100 30.05 -133.14 -52.97
CA THR A 100 30.90 -132.56 -51.90
C THR A 100 31.58 -131.25 -52.35
N LEU A 101 31.96 -131.14 -53.62
CA LEU A 101 32.49 -129.89 -54.19
C LEU A 101 31.40 -128.82 -54.26
N LYS A 102 30.21 -129.14 -54.77
CA LYS A 102 29.09 -128.20 -54.92
C LYS A 102 28.64 -127.54 -53.61
N GLY A 103 28.75 -128.25 -52.49
CA GLY A 103 28.35 -127.76 -51.17
C GLY A 103 29.40 -126.91 -50.44
N VAL A 104 30.51 -126.52 -51.07
CA VAL A 104 31.49 -125.60 -50.46
C VAL A 104 31.13 -124.16 -50.81
N GLU A 105 30.85 -123.33 -49.81
CA GLU A 105 30.46 -121.93 -49.97
C GLU A 105 31.22 -121.05 -48.94
N PRO A 106 31.46 -119.76 -49.24
CA PRO A 106 32.01 -118.83 -48.25
C PRO A 106 31.08 -118.65 -47.06
N HIS A 107 31.65 -118.59 -45.86
CA HIS A 107 30.91 -118.28 -44.64
C HIS A 107 30.91 -116.77 -44.42
N ILE A 108 29.95 -116.08 -45.04
CA ILE A 108 29.89 -114.60 -45.07
C ILE A 108 29.34 -114.07 -43.75
N VAL A 109 30.21 -113.46 -42.94
CA VAL A 109 29.86 -112.85 -41.64
C VAL A 109 30.49 -111.48 -41.42
N VAL A 110 31.70 -111.22 -41.93
CA VAL A 110 32.49 -110.03 -41.53
C VAL A 110 31.84 -108.73 -42.00
N LYS A 111 31.33 -108.65 -43.25
CA LYS A 111 30.60 -107.47 -43.72
C LYS A 111 29.21 -107.30 -43.09
N PRO A 112 28.34 -108.34 -43.02
CA PRO A 112 27.06 -108.23 -42.32
C PRO A 112 27.18 -107.76 -40.87
N GLU A 113 28.10 -108.34 -40.09
CA GLU A 113 28.32 -107.93 -38.69
C GLU A 113 28.83 -106.48 -38.59
N ALA A 114 29.71 -106.05 -39.51
CA ALA A 114 30.18 -104.68 -39.55
C ALA A 114 29.08 -103.68 -39.91
N GLN A 115 28.21 -104.01 -40.88
CA GLN A 115 27.05 -103.21 -41.28
C GLN A 115 26.01 -103.11 -40.16
N GLU A 116 25.72 -104.21 -39.45
CA GLU A 116 24.82 -104.22 -38.31
C GLU A 116 25.39 -103.39 -37.14
N ALA A 117 26.69 -103.50 -36.87
CA ALA A 117 27.34 -102.71 -35.81
C ALA A 117 27.31 -101.20 -36.06
N ILE A 118 27.59 -100.73 -37.29
CA ILE A 118 27.48 -99.29 -37.60
C ILE A 118 26.03 -98.81 -37.59
N LYS A 119 25.06 -99.66 -37.99
CA LYS A 119 23.63 -99.34 -37.90
C LYS A 119 23.19 -99.22 -36.43
N ALA A 120 23.56 -100.16 -35.58
CA ALA A 120 23.25 -100.12 -34.15
C ALA A 120 23.88 -98.89 -33.48
N SER A 121 25.10 -98.50 -33.87
CA SER A 121 25.72 -97.24 -33.42
C SER A 121 24.93 -96.01 -33.87
N ALA A 122 24.45 -95.96 -35.11
CA ALA A 122 23.58 -94.88 -35.61
C ALA A 122 22.25 -94.79 -34.85
N ASP A 123 21.55 -95.92 -34.69
CA ASP A 123 20.27 -95.99 -33.96
C ASP A 123 20.45 -95.53 -32.50
N ASN A 124 21.52 -95.99 -31.82
CA ASN A 124 21.87 -95.59 -30.45
C ASN A 124 22.21 -94.09 -30.35
N GLN A 125 22.91 -93.52 -31.34
CA GLN A 125 23.25 -92.10 -31.32
C GLN A 125 22.00 -91.23 -31.51
N VAL A 126 21.11 -91.57 -32.45
CA VAL A 126 19.82 -90.89 -32.65
C VAL A 126 19.01 -90.90 -31.35
N GLU A 127 18.90 -92.05 -30.70
CA GLU A 127 18.23 -92.21 -29.40
C GLU A 127 18.93 -91.39 -28.30
N SER A 128 20.26 -91.29 -28.31
CA SER A 128 21.02 -90.50 -27.33
C SER A 128 20.91 -88.98 -27.53
N ILE A 129 20.67 -88.50 -28.75
CA ILE A 129 20.61 -87.04 -29.02
C ILE A 129 19.19 -86.47 -28.98
N LYS A 130 18.13 -87.29 -29.10
CA LYS A 130 16.73 -86.82 -29.13
C LYS A 130 16.34 -85.92 -27.95
N ASP A 131 16.88 -86.21 -26.76
CA ASP A 131 16.57 -85.52 -25.51
C ASP A 131 17.61 -84.42 -25.18
N THR A 132 18.37 -83.94 -26.18
CA THR A 132 19.36 -82.86 -26.00
C THR A 132 18.68 -81.60 -25.47
N PRO A 133 19.02 -81.12 -24.25
CA PRO A 133 18.33 -79.99 -23.64
C PRO A 133 18.43 -78.71 -24.48
N HIS A 134 17.31 -78.01 -24.61
CA HIS A 134 17.15 -76.77 -25.38
C HIS A 134 17.36 -76.88 -26.90
N ALA A 135 17.63 -78.07 -27.47
CA ALA A 135 17.61 -78.27 -28.91
C ALA A 135 16.21 -77.99 -29.48
N THR A 136 16.16 -77.44 -30.69
CA THR A 136 14.93 -77.44 -31.51
C THR A 136 14.85 -78.72 -32.35
N THR A 137 13.64 -79.05 -32.84
CA THR A 137 13.45 -80.17 -33.77
C THR A 137 14.32 -80.01 -35.01
N ASP A 138 14.46 -78.79 -35.54
CA ASP A 138 15.34 -78.51 -36.69
C ASP A 138 16.83 -78.81 -36.40
N GLU A 139 17.32 -78.49 -35.20
CA GLU A 139 18.70 -78.76 -34.77
C GLU A 139 18.94 -80.26 -34.50
N LEU A 140 17.91 -81.00 -34.08
CA LEU A 140 17.93 -82.46 -33.98
C LEU A 140 17.92 -83.12 -35.36
N ASP A 141 17.08 -82.64 -36.27
CA ASP A 141 16.96 -83.17 -37.63
C ASP A 141 18.23 -82.94 -38.45
N GLU A 142 18.92 -81.79 -38.29
CA GLU A 142 20.24 -81.56 -38.90
C GLU A 142 21.29 -82.60 -38.43
N ALA A 143 21.27 -82.96 -37.14
CA ALA A 143 22.18 -83.96 -36.58
C ALA A 143 21.79 -85.40 -36.98
N ASN A 144 20.50 -85.73 -36.99
CA ASN A 144 19.98 -87.00 -37.48
C ASN A 144 20.33 -87.22 -38.96
N GLN A 145 20.25 -86.17 -39.78
CA GLN A 145 20.66 -86.20 -41.18
C GLN A 145 22.16 -86.49 -41.32
N GLN A 146 23.02 -85.83 -40.52
CA GLN A 146 24.47 -86.09 -40.50
C GLN A 146 24.79 -87.52 -40.07
N ILE A 147 24.08 -88.08 -39.08
CA ILE A 147 24.22 -89.50 -38.67
C ILE A 147 23.84 -90.43 -39.83
N ASN A 148 22.69 -90.19 -40.47
CA ASN A 148 22.20 -91.00 -41.58
C ASN A 148 23.14 -90.97 -42.80
N ASP A 149 23.74 -89.83 -43.11
CA ASP A 149 24.66 -89.71 -44.23
C ASP A 149 26.04 -90.33 -43.90
N THR A 150 26.49 -90.24 -42.65
CA THR A 150 27.69 -90.94 -42.16
C THR A 150 27.50 -92.46 -42.16
N LEU A 151 26.31 -92.94 -41.78
CA LEU A 151 25.94 -94.36 -41.83
C LEU A 151 25.97 -94.89 -43.28
N LYS A 152 25.34 -94.19 -44.23
CA LYS A 152 25.36 -94.59 -45.65
C LYS A 152 26.78 -94.66 -46.21
N GLN A 153 27.62 -93.67 -45.89
CA GLN A 153 29.01 -93.66 -46.34
C GLN A 153 29.77 -94.87 -45.76
N GLY A 154 29.66 -95.14 -44.46
CA GLY A 154 30.30 -96.30 -43.83
C GLY A 154 29.80 -97.65 -44.36
N GLN A 155 28.51 -97.77 -44.68
CA GLN A 155 27.95 -98.96 -45.34
C GLN A 155 28.58 -99.18 -46.72
N GLN A 156 28.67 -98.12 -47.53
CA GLN A 156 29.29 -98.16 -48.85
C GLN A 156 30.80 -98.48 -48.77
N ASP A 157 31.50 -97.93 -47.78
CA ASP A 157 32.93 -98.18 -47.57
C ASP A 157 33.20 -99.64 -47.13
N ILE A 158 32.32 -100.24 -46.32
CA ILE A 158 32.37 -101.68 -45.98
C ILE A 158 32.14 -102.54 -47.23
N ASP A 159 31.12 -102.24 -48.03
CA ASP A 159 30.82 -103.01 -49.26
C ASP A 159 31.98 -102.98 -50.25
N ASN A 160 32.64 -101.82 -50.42
CA ASN A 160 33.80 -101.64 -51.31
C ASN A 160 35.10 -102.33 -50.83
N THR A 161 35.19 -102.72 -49.56
CA THR A 161 36.41 -103.29 -48.97
C THR A 161 36.48 -104.80 -49.15
N THR A 162 37.65 -105.41 -49.39
CA THR A 162 37.76 -106.87 -49.61
C THR A 162 38.43 -107.66 -48.48
N GLN A 163 39.13 -107.00 -47.55
CA GLN A 163 39.93 -107.67 -46.49
C GLN A 163 39.31 -107.48 -45.10
N ASP A 164 39.34 -108.51 -44.25
CA ASP A 164 38.74 -108.50 -42.91
C ASP A 164 39.24 -107.34 -42.04
N ALA A 165 40.55 -107.09 -42.05
CA ALA A 165 41.17 -106.04 -41.24
C ALA A 165 40.67 -104.65 -41.64
N ALA A 166 40.54 -104.40 -42.95
CA ALA A 166 40.06 -103.12 -43.47
C ALA A 166 38.56 -102.93 -43.22
N VAL A 167 37.74 -103.98 -43.29
CA VAL A 167 36.31 -103.91 -42.89
C VAL A 167 36.18 -103.55 -41.40
N ASN A 168 37.01 -104.15 -40.54
CA ASN A 168 37.06 -103.82 -39.12
C ASN A 168 37.50 -102.35 -38.87
N ASP A 169 38.49 -101.85 -39.60
CA ASP A 169 38.95 -100.46 -39.49
C ASP A 169 37.88 -99.46 -39.94
N VAL A 170 37.21 -99.69 -41.08
CA VAL A 170 36.08 -98.87 -41.54
C VAL A 170 34.97 -98.86 -40.50
N ARG A 171 34.55 -100.04 -39.99
CA ARG A 171 33.55 -100.15 -38.92
C ARG A 171 33.91 -99.28 -37.71
N ASN A 172 35.13 -99.42 -37.20
CA ASN A 172 35.59 -98.70 -36.02
C ASN A 172 35.67 -97.18 -36.25
N GLN A 173 36.07 -96.74 -37.45
CA GLN A 173 36.11 -95.33 -37.83
C GLN A 173 34.70 -94.73 -37.98
N THR A 174 33.77 -95.45 -38.63
CA THR A 174 32.37 -95.03 -38.81
C THR A 174 31.65 -94.90 -37.47
N ILE A 175 31.77 -95.89 -36.57
CA ILE A 175 31.21 -95.83 -35.20
C ILE A 175 31.69 -94.55 -34.50
N LYS A 176 33.00 -94.32 -34.49
CA LYS A 176 33.60 -93.14 -33.85
C LYS A 176 33.15 -91.82 -34.48
N ALA A 177 32.92 -91.78 -35.79
CA ALA A 177 32.39 -90.60 -36.46
C ALA A 177 30.94 -90.32 -36.07
N ILE A 178 30.09 -91.36 -36.05
CA ILE A 178 28.68 -91.29 -35.62
C ILE A 178 28.57 -90.78 -34.18
N GLU A 179 29.31 -91.39 -33.24
CA GLU A 179 29.29 -91.05 -31.80
C GLU A 179 29.70 -89.59 -31.51
N GLN A 180 30.43 -88.95 -32.44
CA GLN A 180 30.86 -87.55 -32.32
C GLN A 180 29.80 -86.53 -32.80
N ILE A 181 28.81 -86.95 -33.59
CA ILE A 181 27.77 -86.06 -34.12
C ILE A 181 26.81 -85.67 -33.01
N LYS A 182 26.58 -84.36 -32.84
CA LYS A 182 25.71 -83.79 -31.81
C LYS A 182 24.90 -82.59 -32.35
N PRO A 183 23.67 -82.35 -31.86
CA PRO A 183 22.89 -81.16 -32.21
C PRO A 183 23.62 -79.85 -31.90
N LYS A 184 23.55 -78.90 -32.82
CA LYS A 184 24.19 -77.58 -32.70
C LYS A 184 23.28 -76.59 -31.97
N VAL A 185 22.97 -76.85 -30.71
CA VAL A 185 22.01 -76.06 -29.90
C VAL A 185 22.41 -74.59 -29.83
N ARG A 186 21.75 -73.75 -30.64
CA ARG A 186 22.09 -72.32 -30.78
C ARG A 186 20.87 -71.41 -30.88
N ARG A 187 19.76 -71.85 -31.48
CA ARG A 187 18.66 -70.94 -31.84
C ARG A 187 18.01 -70.32 -30.62
N LYS A 188 17.55 -71.12 -29.65
CA LYS A 188 16.96 -70.61 -28.39
C LYS A 188 17.91 -69.70 -27.64
N ARG A 189 19.20 -70.05 -27.58
CA ARG A 189 20.21 -69.24 -26.89
C ARG A 189 20.34 -67.85 -27.52
N ALA A 190 20.54 -67.78 -28.83
CA ALA A 190 20.68 -66.50 -29.52
C ALA A 190 19.39 -65.65 -29.44
N ALA A 191 18.21 -66.27 -29.41
CA ALA A 191 16.95 -65.54 -29.19
C ALA A 191 16.85 -64.96 -27.76
N LEU A 192 17.27 -65.71 -26.74
CA LEU A 192 17.36 -65.21 -25.36
C LEU A 192 18.38 -64.06 -25.23
N ASP A 193 19.55 -64.20 -25.85
CA ASP A 193 20.60 -63.16 -25.88
C ASP A 193 20.06 -61.86 -26.52
N ASN A 194 19.34 -61.96 -27.66
CA ASN A 194 18.70 -60.81 -28.32
C ASN A 194 17.59 -60.16 -27.48
N ILE A 195 16.78 -60.96 -26.77
CA ILE A 195 15.75 -60.45 -25.85
C ILE A 195 16.38 -59.74 -24.63
N ASP A 196 17.53 -60.22 -24.13
CA ASP A 196 18.26 -59.54 -23.06
C ASP A 196 18.90 -58.22 -23.51
N GLU A 197 19.45 -58.15 -24.73
CA GLU A 197 19.91 -56.89 -25.32
C GLU A 197 18.75 -55.88 -25.46
N SER A 198 17.62 -56.32 -26.00
CA SER A 198 16.40 -55.52 -26.16
C SER A 198 15.85 -55.01 -24.82
N ASN A 199 15.81 -55.86 -23.80
CA ASN A 199 15.44 -55.52 -22.43
C ASN A 199 16.37 -54.46 -21.83
N ASN A 200 17.69 -54.61 -21.95
CA ASN A 200 18.67 -53.65 -21.44
C ASN A 200 18.51 -52.28 -22.12
N ASN A 201 18.39 -52.26 -23.45
CA ASN A 201 18.17 -51.03 -24.22
C ASN A 201 16.86 -50.31 -23.80
N GLN A 202 15.77 -51.07 -23.58
CA GLN A 202 14.50 -50.49 -23.14
C GLN A 202 14.56 -50.01 -21.68
N LEU A 203 15.26 -50.73 -20.80
CA LEU A 203 15.46 -50.34 -19.41
C LEU A 203 16.19 -48.99 -19.31
N ASP A 204 17.18 -48.76 -20.17
CA ASP A 204 17.87 -47.48 -20.24
C ASP A 204 17.01 -46.37 -20.89
N ALA A 205 16.17 -46.69 -21.87
CA ALA A 205 15.16 -45.74 -22.38
C ALA A 205 14.16 -45.31 -21.28
N ILE A 206 13.69 -46.26 -20.46
CA ILE A 206 12.82 -46.01 -19.29
C ILE A 206 13.53 -45.13 -18.25
N ARG A 207 14.81 -45.40 -17.94
CA ARG A 207 15.61 -44.60 -17.00
C ARG A 207 15.81 -43.16 -17.46
N ASN A 208 16.04 -42.97 -18.76
CA ASN A 208 16.31 -41.67 -19.37
C ASN A 208 15.06 -40.88 -19.79
N THR A 209 13.85 -41.40 -19.53
CA THR A 209 12.61 -40.67 -19.84
C THR A 209 12.47 -39.44 -18.95
N LEU A 210 12.60 -38.25 -19.55
CA LEU A 210 12.51 -36.95 -18.87
C LEU A 210 11.14 -36.72 -18.21
N ASP A 211 11.10 -35.78 -17.26
CA ASP A 211 9.91 -35.41 -16.47
C ASP A 211 9.25 -36.52 -15.63
N THR A 212 9.85 -37.71 -15.57
CA THR A 212 9.35 -38.82 -14.76
C THR A 212 9.79 -38.75 -13.30
N THR A 213 8.96 -39.29 -12.41
CA THR A 213 9.38 -39.71 -11.07
C THR A 213 9.94 -41.12 -11.08
N GLN A 214 10.71 -41.48 -10.05
CA GLN A 214 11.17 -42.84 -9.85
C GLN A 214 10.01 -43.84 -9.70
N ASP A 215 8.86 -43.40 -9.19
CA ASP A 215 7.67 -44.25 -9.03
C ASP A 215 7.04 -44.57 -10.41
N GLU A 216 6.91 -43.57 -11.29
CA GLU A 216 6.46 -43.75 -12.68
C GLU A 216 7.41 -44.68 -13.46
N ARG A 217 8.74 -44.52 -13.27
CA ARG A 217 9.76 -45.43 -13.84
C ARG A 217 9.64 -46.85 -13.28
N ASN A 218 9.50 -47.02 -11.97
CA ASN A 218 9.39 -48.33 -11.33
C ASN A 218 8.18 -49.13 -11.83
N VAL A 219 7.06 -48.47 -12.12
CA VAL A 219 5.87 -49.12 -12.73
C VAL A 219 6.20 -49.64 -14.14
N ALA A 220 6.89 -48.87 -14.97
CA ALA A 220 7.31 -49.31 -16.30
C ALA A 220 8.34 -50.46 -16.24
N ILE A 221 9.30 -50.40 -15.32
CA ILE A 221 10.29 -51.47 -15.10
C ILE A 221 9.60 -52.77 -14.66
N ALA A 222 8.60 -52.70 -13.77
CA ALA A 222 7.83 -53.87 -13.35
C ALA A 222 7.03 -54.49 -14.51
N ALA A 223 6.46 -53.68 -15.40
CA ALA A 223 5.79 -54.15 -16.61
C ALA A 223 6.77 -54.81 -17.60
N LEU A 224 7.93 -54.19 -17.83
CA LEU A 224 9.01 -54.72 -18.68
C LEU A 224 9.49 -56.08 -18.18
N ASN A 225 9.86 -56.19 -16.90
CA ASN A 225 10.30 -57.46 -16.30
C ASN A 225 9.25 -58.57 -16.42
N LYS A 226 7.96 -58.23 -16.27
CA LYS A 226 6.85 -59.20 -16.43
C LYS A 226 6.77 -59.73 -17.87
N ILE A 227 6.88 -58.85 -18.86
CA ILE A 227 6.80 -59.20 -20.29
C ILE A 227 8.04 -60.00 -20.73
N VAL A 228 9.24 -59.56 -20.35
CA VAL A 228 10.50 -60.27 -20.66
C VAL A 228 10.50 -61.69 -20.08
N ASN A 229 10.05 -61.87 -18.83
CA ASN A 229 9.96 -63.21 -18.23
C ASN A 229 8.94 -64.11 -18.94
N ALA A 230 7.84 -63.57 -19.45
CA ALA A 230 6.89 -64.34 -20.26
C ALA A 230 7.55 -64.80 -21.58
N ILE A 231 8.15 -63.87 -22.34
CA ILE A 231 8.84 -64.15 -23.61
C ILE A 231 9.93 -65.22 -23.42
N LYS A 232 10.73 -65.13 -22.35
CA LYS A 232 11.78 -66.13 -22.05
C LYS A 232 11.22 -67.52 -21.76
N ASN A 233 10.07 -67.60 -21.08
CA ASN A 233 9.39 -68.88 -20.86
C ASN A 233 8.84 -69.45 -22.17
N ASP A 234 8.24 -68.61 -23.03
CA ASP A 234 7.70 -69.02 -24.33
C ASP A 234 8.82 -69.57 -25.25
N ILE A 235 9.96 -68.85 -25.37
CA ILE A 235 11.15 -69.32 -26.10
C ILE A 235 11.65 -70.68 -25.57
N ALA A 236 11.57 -70.91 -24.26
CA ALA A 236 11.97 -72.20 -23.67
C ALA A 236 11.03 -73.34 -24.11
N GLN A 237 9.72 -73.08 -24.24
CA GLN A 237 8.70 -74.06 -24.64
C GLN A 237 8.61 -74.33 -26.15
N ASN A 238 9.00 -73.38 -27.00
CA ASN A 238 8.99 -73.53 -28.46
C ASN A 238 9.78 -74.76 -28.92
N LYS A 239 9.35 -75.42 -30.00
CA LYS A 239 9.95 -76.68 -30.47
C LYS A 239 10.78 -76.50 -31.73
N THR A 240 10.39 -75.58 -32.59
CA THR A 240 11.04 -75.30 -33.88
C THR A 240 11.75 -73.95 -33.88
N ASN A 241 12.68 -73.78 -34.81
CA ASN A 241 13.35 -72.50 -35.05
C ASN A 241 12.35 -71.40 -35.44
N ALA A 242 11.34 -71.73 -36.26
CA ALA A 242 10.32 -70.77 -36.71
C ALA A 242 9.45 -70.24 -35.55
N GLU A 243 9.07 -71.10 -34.59
CA GLU A 243 8.38 -70.65 -33.38
C GLU A 243 9.28 -69.73 -32.53
N VAL A 244 10.57 -70.08 -32.36
CA VAL A 244 11.55 -69.23 -31.64
C VAL A 244 11.70 -67.86 -32.32
N ASP A 245 11.82 -67.82 -33.64
CA ASP A 245 11.95 -66.57 -34.40
C ASP A 245 10.70 -65.69 -34.30
N GLN A 246 9.49 -66.28 -34.34
CA GLN A 246 8.24 -65.54 -34.17
C GLN A 246 8.11 -64.97 -32.76
N THR A 247 8.36 -65.77 -31.72
CA THR A 247 8.32 -65.31 -30.32
C THR A 247 9.38 -64.24 -30.04
N GLU A 248 10.57 -64.33 -30.64
CA GLU A 248 11.59 -63.29 -30.56
C GLU A 248 11.12 -61.98 -31.21
N ALA A 249 10.54 -62.05 -32.41
CA ALA A 249 10.06 -60.87 -33.14
C ALA A 249 8.92 -60.15 -32.40
N ASP A 250 7.89 -60.89 -31.97
CA ASP A 250 6.76 -60.35 -31.21
C ASP A 250 7.20 -59.85 -29.83
N GLY A 251 8.09 -60.59 -29.16
CA GLY A 251 8.67 -60.20 -27.88
C GLY A 251 9.41 -58.87 -27.96
N ASN A 252 10.24 -58.69 -29.00
CA ASN A 252 10.95 -57.44 -29.27
C ASN A 252 10.00 -56.26 -29.54
N ASN A 253 8.88 -56.49 -30.24
CA ASN A 253 7.88 -55.45 -30.47
C ASN A 253 7.16 -55.06 -29.17
N ASN A 254 6.82 -56.05 -28.34
CA ASN A 254 6.18 -55.84 -27.04
C ASN A 254 7.08 -55.16 -26.01
N ILE A 255 8.40 -55.38 -26.05
CA ILE A 255 9.39 -54.68 -25.20
C ILE A 255 9.45 -53.18 -25.55
N LYS A 256 9.60 -52.85 -26.85
CA LYS A 256 9.84 -51.47 -27.33
C LYS A 256 8.78 -50.43 -26.93
N VAL A 257 7.54 -50.87 -26.73
CA VAL A 257 6.41 -49.97 -26.42
C VAL A 257 6.29 -49.60 -24.92
N ILE A 258 7.11 -50.19 -24.05
CA ILE A 258 6.99 -50.01 -22.59
C ILE A 258 7.76 -48.77 -22.14
N LEU A 259 7.04 -47.69 -21.84
CA LEU A 259 7.61 -46.44 -21.34
C LEU A 259 6.86 -45.93 -20.08
N PRO A 260 7.49 -45.10 -19.23
CA PRO A 260 6.82 -44.47 -18.11
C PRO A 260 5.70 -43.54 -18.56
N LYS A 261 4.59 -43.53 -17.82
CA LYS A 261 3.51 -42.57 -18.05
C LYS A 261 3.85 -41.24 -17.38
N VAL A 262 4.50 -40.33 -18.11
CA VAL A 262 4.86 -38.98 -17.62
C VAL A 262 3.61 -38.18 -17.25
N GLN A 263 3.36 -37.92 -15.95
CA GLN A 263 2.19 -37.15 -15.50
C GLN A 263 2.52 -36.21 -14.33
N VAL A 264 3.28 -36.68 -13.33
CA VAL A 264 3.37 -36.03 -12.01
C VAL A 264 4.05 -34.67 -12.06
N LYS A 265 5.25 -34.54 -12.67
CA LYS A 265 5.95 -33.25 -12.74
C LYS A 265 5.22 -32.21 -13.62
N PRO A 266 4.73 -32.54 -14.84
CA PRO A 266 3.96 -31.59 -15.64
C PRO A 266 2.71 -31.06 -14.93
N ALA A 267 1.92 -31.94 -14.29
CA ALA A 267 0.71 -31.55 -13.57
C ALA A 267 1.03 -30.66 -12.36
N ALA A 268 2.09 -30.98 -11.62
CA ALA A 268 2.55 -30.15 -10.50
C ALA A 268 2.98 -28.74 -10.95
N ARG A 269 3.80 -28.63 -12.01
CA ARG A 269 4.18 -27.32 -12.57
C ARG A 269 2.97 -26.52 -13.02
N GLN A 270 2.04 -27.13 -13.75
CA GLN A 270 0.80 -26.47 -14.19
C GLN A 270 -0.03 -25.94 -13.01
N SER A 271 -0.16 -26.73 -11.94
CA SER A 271 -0.91 -26.34 -10.74
C SER A 271 -0.27 -25.14 -10.01
N VAL A 272 1.07 -25.07 -9.94
CA VAL A 272 1.77 -23.94 -9.32
C VAL A 272 1.71 -22.69 -10.22
N SER A 273 1.88 -22.83 -11.54
CA SER A 273 1.74 -21.72 -12.50
C SER A 273 0.35 -21.09 -12.45
N ALA A 274 -0.72 -21.90 -12.49
CA ALA A 274 -2.09 -21.40 -12.37
C ALA A 274 -2.35 -20.69 -11.02
N LYS A 275 -1.68 -21.13 -9.94
CA LYS A 275 -1.76 -20.45 -8.64
C LYS A 275 -1.03 -19.11 -8.64
N ALA A 276 0.11 -19.00 -9.32
CA ALA A 276 0.85 -17.75 -9.50
C ALA A 276 0.05 -16.73 -10.34
N GLU A 277 -0.55 -17.17 -11.44
CA GLU A 277 -1.44 -16.34 -12.28
C GLU A 277 -2.64 -15.82 -11.47
N ALA A 278 -3.33 -16.69 -10.74
CA ALA A 278 -4.45 -16.29 -9.88
C ALA A 278 -4.02 -15.33 -8.76
N GLN A 279 -2.82 -15.50 -8.19
CA GLN A 279 -2.30 -14.57 -7.18
C GLN A 279 -1.95 -13.20 -7.78
N ASN A 280 -1.35 -13.17 -8.98
CA ASN A 280 -1.05 -11.92 -9.68
C ASN A 280 -2.33 -11.14 -9.99
N ALA A 281 -3.41 -11.81 -10.39
CA ALA A 281 -4.72 -11.18 -10.58
C ALA A 281 -5.31 -10.60 -9.28
N LEU A 282 -5.08 -11.24 -8.12
CA LEU A 282 -5.48 -10.69 -6.80
C LEU A 282 -4.59 -9.51 -6.37
N ILE A 283 -3.30 -9.50 -6.75
CA ILE A 283 -2.40 -8.36 -6.52
C ILE A 283 -2.86 -7.14 -7.35
N ASP A 284 -3.30 -7.36 -8.60
CA ASP A 284 -3.83 -6.30 -9.47
C ASP A 284 -5.13 -5.66 -8.96
N GLN A 285 -5.93 -6.39 -8.20
CA GLN A 285 -7.18 -5.90 -7.59
C GLN A 285 -6.96 -5.17 -6.25
N SER A 286 -5.72 -4.81 -5.90
CA SER A 286 -5.40 -4.17 -4.62
C SER A 286 -5.52 -2.64 -4.68
N ASP A 287 -6.72 -2.12 -4.41
CA ASP A 287 -7.04 -0.68 -4.44
C ASP A 287 -6.10 0.21 -3.60
N LEU A 288 -5.63 -0.29 -2.44
CA LEU A 288 -4.83 0.47 -1.48
C LEU A 288 -3.32 0.48 -1.77
N SER A 289 -2.88 -0.22 -2.81
CA SER A 289 -1.48 -0.26 -3.26
C SER A 289 -1.24 0.67 -4.44
N THR A 290 -0.01 1.12 -4.63
CA THR A 290 0.44 1.75 -5.89
C THR A 290 0.95 0.70 -6.88
N GLU A 291 1.14 1.09 -8.13
CA GLU A 291 1.67 0.19 -9.17
C GLU A 291 3.06 -0.33 -8.82
N GLU A 292 3.91 0.50 -8.23
CA GLU A 292 5.24 0.08 -7.78
C GLU A 292 5.16 -0.96 -6.63
N GLU A 293 4.20 -0.81 -5.71
CA GLU A 293 3.95 -1.79 -4.63
C GLU A 293 3.37 -3.12 -5.18
N ARG A 294 2.56 -3.07 -6.25
CA ARG A 294 2.06 -4.26 -6.98
C ARG A 294 3.15 -4.99 -7.76
N LEU A 295 3.95 -4.27 -8.54
CA LEU A 295 5.04 -4.84 -9.34
C LEU A 295 6.07 -5.53 -8.45
N ALA A 296 6.41 -4.95 -7.29
CA ALA A 296 7.29 -5.58 -6.30
C ALA A 296 6.72 -6.93 -5.79
N ALA A 297 5.41 -6.99 -5.52
CA ALA A 297 4.76 -8.24 -5.11
C ALA A 297 4.66 -9.28 -6.24
N LYS A 298 4.38 -8.86 -7.48
CA LYS A 298 4.40 -9.75 -8.66
C LYS A 298 5.78 -10.38 -8.89
N HIS A 299 6.85 -9.61 -8.73
CA HIS A 299 8.22 -10.12 -8.81
C HIS A 299 8.52 -11.16 -7.72
N LEU A 300 8.00 -10.99 -6.50
CA LEU A 300 8.09 -12.01 -5.45
C LEU A 300 7.31 -13.29 -5.80
N VAL A 301 6.14 -13.17 -6.46
CA VAL A 301 5.38 -14.33 -6.97
C VAL A 301 6.17 -15.07 -8.05
N GLU A 302 6.79 -14.35 -8.99
CA GLU A 302 7.64 -14.94 -10.03
C GLU A 302 8.87 -15.66 -9.45
N GLN A 303 9.55 -15.06 -8.47
CA GLN A 303 10.66 -15.70 -7.78
C GLN A 303 10.23 -16.99 -7.08
N ALA A 304 9.08 -16.99 -6.39
CA ALA A 304 8.54 -18.18 -5.73
C ALA A 304 8.11 -19.27 -6.74
N LEU A 305 7.53 -18.88 -7.88
CA LEU A 305 7.16 -19.79 -8.97
C LEU A 305 8.39 -20.48 -9.56
N ASN A 306 9.45 -19.73 -9.87
CA ASN A 306 10.67 -20.27 -10.46
C ASN A 306 11.36 -21.25 -9.49
N GLN A 307 11.49 -20.87 -8.21
CA GLN A 307 12.02 -21.75 -7.16
C GLN A 307 11.20 -23.04 -7.01
N ALA A 308 9.86 -22.95 -7.10
CA ALA A 308 8.98 -24.12 -7.05
C ALA A 308 9.12 -25.05 -8.25
N ILE A 309 9.23 -24.49 -9.46
CA ILE A 309 9.48 -25.25 -10.70
C ILE A 309 10.81 -26.00 -10.60
N ASP A 310 11.88 -25.34 -10.14
CA ASP A 310 13.18 -25.99 -9.94
C ASP A 310 13.11 -27.12 -8.91
N GLN A 311 12.43 -26.91 -7.78
CA GLN A 311 12.21 -27.94 -6.76
C GLN A 311 11.38 -29.13 -7.28
N ILE A 312 10.37 -28.88 -8.12
CA ILE A 312 9.57 -29.94 -8.77
C ILE A 312 10.41 -30.73 -9.78
N ASN A 313 11.24 -30.04 -10.57
CA ASN A 313 12.11 -30.66 -11.57
C ASN A 313 13.16 -31.58 -10.92
N HIS A 314 13.76 -31.16 -9.80
CA HIS A 314 14.76 -31.94 -9.05
C HIS A 314 14.18 -33.04 -8.14
N ALA A 315 12.86 -33.07 -7.89
CA ALA A 315 12.26 -34.07 -7.02
C ALA A 315 12.17 -35.45 -7.71
N ASP A 316 12.75 -36.49 -7.11
CA ASP A 316 12.72 -37.85 -7.66
C ASP A 316 11.43 -38.62 -7.37
N LYS A 317 10.77 -38.36 -6.24
CA LYS A 317 9.60 -39.12 -5.77
C LYS A 317 8.31 -38.35 -5.98
N THR A 318 7.23 -39.07 -6.29
CA THR A 318 5.88 -38.52 -6.48
C THR A 318 5.39 -37.76 -5.25
N ALA A 319 5.62 -38.32 -4.05
CA ALA A 319 5.30 -37.65 -2.80
C ALA A 319 6.04 -36.31 -2.63
N GLN A 320 7.31 -36.22 -3.05
CA GLN A 320 8.08 -34.99 -2.96
C GLN A 320 7.62 -33.95 -3.98
N VAL A 321 7.33 -34.35 -5.22
CA VAL A 321 6.75 -33.43 -6.24
C VAL A 321 5.43 -32.84 -5.76
N ASN A 322 4.55 -33.69 -5.21
CA ASN A 322 3.25 -33.25 -4.68
C ASN A 322 3.43 -32.30 -3.48
N GLN A 323 4.35 -32.60 -2.56
CA GLN A 323 4.64 -31.74 -1.42
C GLN A 323 5.22 -30.38 -1.85
N ASN A 324 6.20 -30.36 -2.76
CA ASN A 324 6.77 -29.13 -3.32
C ASN A 324 5.70 -28.27 -4.00
N SER A 325 4.76 -28.89 -4.72
CA SER A 325 3.62 -28.17 -5.32
C SER A 325 2.70 -27.55 -4.26
N ILE A 326 2.38 -28.27 -3.19
CA ILE A 326 1.53 -27.76 -2.09
C ILE A 326 2.22 -26.60 -1.36
N ASP A 327 3.50 -26.75 -1.02
CA ASP A 327 4.26 -25.73 -0.29
C ASP A 327 4.46 -24.46 -1.12
N ALA A 328 4.73 -24.61 -2.43
CA ALA A 328 4.78 -23.50 -3.37
C ALA A 328 3.45 -22.74 -3.44
N GLN A 329 2.33 -23.44 -3.58
CA GLN A 329 1.00 -22.81 -3.60
C GLN A 329 0.69 -22.06 -2.29
N ASN A 330 1.12 -22.60 -1.15
CA ASN A 330 1.00 -21.96 0.16
C ASN A 330 1.87 -20.70 0.27
N ILE A 331 3.12 -20.72 -0.21
CA ILE A 331 4.02 -19.57 -0.24
C ILE A 331 3.44 -18.46 -1.12
N ILE A 332 3.11 -18.78 -2.37
CA ILE A 332 2.54 -17.85 -3.36
C ILE A 332 1.28 -17.19 -2.80
N SER A 333 0.36 -17.94 -2.19
CA SER A 333 -0.90 -17.40 -1.64
C SER A 333 -0.75 -16.34 -0.55
N LYS A 334 0.42 -16.25 0.09
CA LYS A 334 0.71 -15.30 1.17
C LYS A 334 1.30 -13.98 0.65
N ILE A 335 1.75 -13.92 -0.60
CA ILE A 335 2.38 -12.74 -1.19
C ILE A 335 1.29 -11.70 -1.50
N LYS A 336 1.46 -10.49 -0.98
CA LYS A 336 0.53 -9.36 -1.12
C LYS A 336 1.32 -8.08 -1.40
N PRO A 337 0.75 -7.09 -2.10
CA PRO A 337 1.39 -5.80 -2.25
C PRO A 337 1.46 -5.07 -0.91
N ALA A 338 2.47 -4.21 -0.78
CA ALA A 338 2.47 -3.20 0.26
C ALA A 338 1.34 -2.19 -0.01
N THR A 339 0.90 -1.49 1.04
CA THR A 339 -0.17 -0.47 0.98
C THR A 339 0.25 0.80 1.73
N THR A 340 1.56 1.04 1.80
CA THR A 340 2.19 1.98 2.71
C THR A 340 2.10 3.41 2.21
N VAL A 341 2.23 3.62 0.90
CA VAL A 341 2.33 4.96 0.31
C VAL A 341 1.00 5.70 0.39
N LYS A 342 -0.11 5.09 -0.07
CA LYS A 342 -1.46 5.66 0.07
C LYS A 342 -1.86 5.83 1.54
N ALA A 343 -1.65 4.82 2.39
CA ALA A 343 -1.99 4.91 3.81
C ALA A 343 -1.28 6.07 4.53
N THR A 344 0.02 6.26 4.26
CA THR A 344 0.80 7.37 4.83
C THR A 344 0.30 8.72 4.34
N ALA A 345 0.04 8.87 3.04
CA ALA A 345 -0.49 10.12 2.47
C ALA A 345 -1.88 10.48 3.02
N LEU A 346 -2.78 9.49 3.16
CA LEU A 346 -4.11 9.66 3.75
C LEU A 346 -4.06 10.10 5.23
N GLN A 347 -3.08 9.60 6.00
CA GLN A 347 -2.84 10.08 7.36
C GLN A 347 -2.26 11.51 7.39
N GLN A 348 -1.31 11.82 6.50
CA GLN A 348 -0.71 13.15 6.44
C GLN A 348 -1.74 14.24 6.05
N ILE A 349 -2.59 14.00 5.06
CA ILE A 349 -3.63 14.96 4.65
C ILE A 349 -4.69 15.16 5.76
N GLN A 350 -5.05 14.09 6.48
CA GLN A 350 -5.92 14.19 7.67
C GLN A 350 -5.30 15.09 8.74
N ASN A 351 -4.01 14.92 9.05
CA ASN A 351 -3.32 15.73 10.06
C ASN A 351 -3.22 17.21 9.64
N ILE A 352 -3.03 17.49 8.34
CA ILE A 352 -3.01 18.85 7.79
C ILE A 352 -4.38 19.52 7.98
N ALA A 353 -5.48 18.84 7.65
CA ALA A 353 -6.83 19.36 7.86
C ALA A 353 -7.16 19.58 9.33
N THR A 354 -6.85 18.62 10.21
CA THR A 354 -7.06 18.75 11.67
C THR A 354 -6.32 19.98 12.22
N ASN A 355 -5.06 20.18 11.83
CA ASN A 355 -4.29 21.34 12.26
C ASN A 355 -4.89 22.66 11.73
N LYS A 356 -5.38 22.69 10.48
CA LYS A 356 -6.01 23.88 9.91
C LYS A 356 -7.34 24.21 10.59
N ILE A 357 -8.19 23.22 10.87
CA ILE A 357 -9.43 23.38 11.64
C ILE A 357 -9.13 23.97 13.03
N ASN A 358 -8.06 23.51 13.70
CA ASN A 358 -7.65 24.07 15.00
C ASN A 358 -7.19 25.53 14.90
N LEU A 359 -6.48 25.91 13.83
CA LEU A 359 -6.11 27.31 13.58
C LEU A 359 -7.34 28.20 13.33
N ILE A 360 -8.32 27.73 12.56
CA ILE A 360 -9.58 28.45 12.31
C ILE A 360 -10.36 28.65 13.62
N LYS A 361 -10.48 27.60 14.46
CA LYS A 361 -11.14 27.67 15.78
C LYS A 361 -10.45 28.60 16.78
N ALA A 362 -9.16 28.87 16.60
CA ALA A 362 -8.39 29.78 17.44
C ALA A 362 -8.48 31.25 16.97
N ASN A 363 -9.14 31.54 15.84
CA ASN A 363 -9.29 32.88 15.31
C ASN A 363 -10.46 33.62 15.98
N ASN A 364 -10.17 34.38 17.04
CA ASN A 364 -11.16 35.11 17.83
C ASN A 364 -11.77 36.34 17.11
N GLU A 365 -11.21 36.78 15.97
CA GLU A 365 -11.78 37.87 15.17
C GLU A 365 -13.00 37.41 14.35
N ALA A 366 -13.03 36.13 13.97
CA ALA A 366 -14.16 35.50 13.31
C ALA A 366 -15.21 35.04 14.34
N THR A 367 -16.49 35.15 14.00
CA THR A 367 -17.57 34.54 14.79
C THR A 367 -17.63 33.03 14.60
N ASP A 368 -18.30 32.31 15.51
CA ASP A 368 -18.52 30.87 15.43
C ASP A 368 -19.17 30.47 14.08
N GLU A 369 -20.05 31.30 13.50
CA GLU A 369 -20.60 31.08 12.15
C GLU A 369 -19.56 31.24 11.03
N GLU A 370 -18.74 32.30 11.07
CA GLU A 370 -17.66 32.55 10.09
C GLU A 370 -16.56 31.48 10.15
N GLN A 371 -16.21 31.02 11.36
CA GLN A 371 -15.31 29.89 11.58
C GLN A 371 -15.89 28.59 11.00
N ASN A 372 -17.16 28.28 11.31
CA ASN A 372 -17.79 27.04 10.83
C ASN A 372 -17.90 27.00 9.30
N ALA A 373 -18.14 28.14 8.64
CA ALA A 373 -18.14 28.21 7.18
C ALA A 373 -16.78 27.81 6.57
N ALA A 374 -15.66 28.26 7.17
CA ALA A 374 -14.31 27.87 6.73
C ALA A 374 -13.97 26.41 7.10
N ILE A 375 -14.41 25.91 8.25
CA ILE A 375 -14.24 24.49 8.65
C ILE A 375 -14.93 23.57 7.64
N VAL A 376 -16.16 23.87 7.22
CA VAL A 376 -16.90 23.10 6.20
C VAL A 376 -16.15 23.08 4.86
N GLN A 377 -15.48 24.18 4.48
CA GLN A 377 -14.61 24.19 3.29
C GLN A 377 -13.38 23.28 3.46
N VAL A 378 -12.71 23.30 4.62
CA VAL A 378 -11.57 22.40 4.91
C VAL A 378 -12.00 20.94 4.87
N GLU A 379 -13.16 20.59 5.43
CA GLU A 379 -13.69 19.23 5.42
C GLU A 379 -14.04 18.77 3.99
N LYS A 380 -14.61 19.65 3.17
CA LYS A 380 -14.90 19.38 1.75
C LYS A 380 -13.61 19.10 0.94
N GLU A 381 -12.60 19.95 1.05
CA GLU A 381 -11.35 19.75 0.31
C GLU A 381 -10.54 18.56 0.87
N LEU A 382 -10.64 18.25 2.17
CA LEU A 382 -10.10 17.00 2.74
C LEU A 382 -10.75 15.75 2.13
N ILE A 383 -12.07 15.73 1.95
CA ILE A 383 -12.78 14.61 1.32
C ILE A 383 -12.31 14.42 -0.13
N LYS A 384 -12.23 15.52 -0.90
CA LYS A 384 -11.71 15.52 -2.28
C LYS A 384 -10.28 15.00 -2.36
N ALA A 385 -9.36 15.54 -1.55
CA ALA A 385 -7.96 15.12 -1.54
C ALA A 385 -7.81 13.64 -1.15
N LYS A 386 -8.58 13.14 -0.17
CA LYS A 386 -8.59 11.72 0.19
C LYS A 386 -9.08 10.82 -0.95
N GLN A 387 -10.14 11.21 -1.66
CA GLN A 387 -10.67 10.46 -2.80
C GLN A 387 -9.64 10.39 -3.93
N GLN A 388 -8.99 11.51 -4.24
CA GLN A 388 -7.93 11.56 -5.26
C GLN A 388 -6.72 10.70 -4.87
N ILE A 389 -6.22 10.81 -3.64
CA ILE A 389 -5.10 9.98 -3.13
C ILE A 389 -5.45 8.48 -3.14
N ALA A 390 -6.69 8.12 -2.81
CA ALA A 390 -7.14 6.72 -2.89
C ALA A 390 -7.17 6.21 -4.33
N GLY A 391 -7.62 7.03 -5.28
CA GLY A 391 -7.66 6.73 -6.72
C GLY A 391 -6.33 6.82 -7.47
N ALA A 392 -5.26 7.30 -6.83
CA ALA A 392 -3.94 7.44 -7.42
C ALA A 392 -3.36 6.09 -7.88
N VAL A 393 -2.65 6.06 -9.02
CA VAL A 393 -2.09 4.81 -9.57
C VAL A 393 -0.65 4.59 -9.12
N THR A 394 0.19 5.62 -9.20
CA THR A 394 1.63 5.55 -8.91
C THR A 394 2.02 6.24 -7.61
N ASN A 395 3.23 5.97 -7.11
CA ASN A 395 3.83 6.71 -6.00
C ASN A 395 3.96 8.21 -6.29
N ALA A 396 4.23 8.57 -7.55
CA ALA A 396 4.35 9.96 -7.98
C ALA A 396 3.01 10.70 -7.92
N ASP A 397 1.92 10.06 -8.36
CA ASP A 397 0.56 10.62 -8.29
C ASP A 397 0.15 10.87 -6.83
N VAL A 398 0.41 9.91 -5.93
CA VAL A 398 0.13 10.07 -4.49
C VAL A 398 0.89 11.27 -3.91
N ALA A 399 2.18 11.41 -4.26
CA ALA A 399 3.00 12.52 -3.77
C ALA A 399 2.54 13.88 -4.31
N TYR A 400 2.13 13.94 -5.59
CA TYR A 400 1.58 15.15 -6.22
C TYR A 400 0.24 15.55 -5.57
N LEU A 401 -0.71 14.62 -5.47
CA LEU A 401 -2.05 14.89 -4.93
C LEU A 401 -2.02 15.25 -3.44
N LEU A 402 -1.10 14.65 -2.68
CA LEU A 402 -0.82 15.06 -1.30
C LEU A 402 -0.27 16.48 -1.22
N HIS A 403 0.59 16.90 -2.15
CA HIS A 403 1.12 18.26 -2.20
C HIS A 403 0.03 19.27 -2.57
N ASP A 404 -0.79 18.94 -3.57
CA ASP A 404 -1.86 19.78 -4.10
C ASP A 404 -2.96 20.02 -3.05
N GLY A 405 -3.58 18.94 -2.54
CA GLY A 405 -4.61 19.03 -1.49
C GLY A 405 -4.11 19.65 -0.18
N LYS A 406 -2.81 19.52 0.12
CA LYS A 406 -2.17 20.23 1.24
C LYS A 406 -2.16 21.75 1.04
N ASN A 407 -1.96 22.23 -0.18
CA ASN A 407 -1.98 23.66 -0.49
C ASN A 407 -3.42 24.18 -0.48
N GLU A 408 -4.35 23.49 -1.15
CA GLU A 408 -5.78 23.84 -1.15
C GLU A 408 -6.34 23.99 0.28
N ILE A 409 -6.08 23.02 1.16
CA ILE A 409 -6.53 23.08 2.57
C ILE A 409 -5.87 24.24 3.34
N ARG A 410 -4.62 24.59 3.02
CA ARG A 410 -3.87 25.64 3.73
C ARG A 410 -4.37 27.04 3.43
N GLU A 411 -4.85 27.29 2.21
CA GLU A 411 -5.27 28.63 1.76
C GLU A 411 -6.66 29.07 2.29
N ILE A 412 -7.47 28.13 2.79
CA ILE A 412 -8.82 28.42 3.33
C ILE A 412 -8.71 29.26 4.60
N GLU A 413 -9.22 30.49 4.65
CA GLU A 413 -9.28 31.31 5.86
C GLU A 413 -10.73 31.73 6.18
N PRO A 414 -11.09 31.99 7.45
CA PRO A 414 -12.41 32.52 7.79
C PRO A 414 -12.57 33.95 7.24
N VAL A 415 -13.72 34.21 6.63
CA VAL A 415 -14.05 35.54 6.10
C VAL A 415 -14.60 36.39 7.24
N ILE A 416 -13.72 37.16 7.88
CA ILE A 416 -14.06 38.04 9.01
C ILE A 416 -14.78 39.29 8.50
N ASN A 417 -16.08 39.40 8.78
CA ASN A 417 -16.86 40.60 8.46
C ASN A 417 -17.61 41.15 9.68
N LYS A 418 -18.23 40.28 10.50
CA LYS A 418 -19.26 40.72 11.45
C LYS A 418 -18.74 41.68 12.53
N LYS A 419 -17.68 41.30 13.24
CA LYS A 419 -17.05 42.16 14.28
C LYS A 419 -16.46 43.42 13.66
N ALA A 420 -15.85 43.31 12.47
CA ALA A 420 -15.25 44.45 11.77
C ALA A 420 -16.29 45.52 11.44
N THR A 421 -17.42 45.16 10.81
CA THR A 421 -18.52 46.09 10.50
C THR A 421 -19.13 46.71 11.76
N ALA A 422 -19.34 45.92 12.82
CA ALA A 422 -19.92 46.43 14.07
C ALA A 422 -19.00 47.45 14.76
N ARG A 423 -17.68 47.20 14.79
CA ARG A 423 -16.69 48.15 15.32
C ARG A 423 -16.62 49.43 14.48
N GLU A 424 -16.69 49.34 13.15
CA GLU A 424 -16.73 50.51 12.25
C GLU A 424 -17.96 51.40 12.50
N GLN A 425 -19.14 50.80 12.63
CA GLN A 425 -20.39 51.53 12.92
C GLN A 425 -20.34 52.25 14.26
N LEU A 426 -19.90 51.57 15.33
CA LEU A 426 -19.74 52.19 16.65
C LEU A 426 -18.67 53.29 16.66
N THR A 427 -17.54 53.07 15.99
CA THR A 427 -16.46 54.07 15.89
C THR A 427 -16.94 55.34 15.21
N THR A 428 -17.73 55.20 14.14
CA THR A 428 -18.31 56.33 13.40
C THR A 428 -19.26 57.12 14.29
N LEU A 429 -20.27 56.46 14.87
CA LEU A 429 -21.26 57.12 15.73
C LEU A 429 -20.63 57.75 16.99
N PHE A 430 -19.64 57.09 17.60
CA PHE A 430 -18.89 57.62 18.73
C PHE A 430 -18.21 58.95 18.38
N ASN A 431 -17.53 59.02 17.24
CA ASN A 431 -16.84 60.24 16.81
C ASN A 431 -17.82 61.37 16.50
N ASP A 432 -18.91 61.07 15.78
CA ASP A 432 -19.97 62.04 15.47
C ASP A 432 -20.61 62.60 16.74
N LYS A 433 -20.95 61.72 17.70
CA LYS A 433 -21.57 62.11 18.97
C LYS A 433 -20.62 62.90 19.86
N LYS A 434 -19.34 62.51 19.91
CA LYS A 434 -18.27 63.26 20.58
C LYS A 434 -18.18 64.68 20.05
N GLN A 435 -18.13 64.85 18.73
CA GLN A 435 -18.08 66.17 18.08
C GLN A 435 -19.34 67.00 18.41
N ALA A 436 -20.52 66.40 18.42
CA ALA A 436 -21.77 67.07 18.79
C ALA A 436 -21.76 67.57 20.24
N ILE A 437 -21.30 66.75 21.19
CA ILE A 437 -21.18 67.13 22.61
C ILE A 437 -20.15 68.25 22.79
N GLU A 438 -18.96 68.14 22.17
CA GLU A 438 -17.91 69.17 22.22
C GLU A 438 -18.39 70.52 21.67
N ALA A 439 -19.22 70.50 20.62
CA ALA A 439 -19.79 71.67 19.97
C ALA A 439 -20.93 72.36 20.76
N ASN A 440 -21.51 71.74 21.79
CA ASN A 440 -22.57 72.37 22.59
C ASN A 440 -22.01 73.55 23.41
N VAL A 441 -22.34 74.79 23.02
CA VAL A 441 -21.87 76.03 23.67
C VAL A 441 -22.69 76.47 24.88
N GLN A 442 -23.85 75.85 25.10
CA GLN A 442 -24.73 76.13 26.25
C GLN A 442 -24.30 75.34 27.48
N ALA A 443 -23.78 74.12 27.29
CA ALA A 443 -23.14 73.35 28.34
C ALA A 443 -21.77 73.93 28.72
N THR A 444 -21.42 73.83 30.01
CA THR A 444 -20.06 74.14 30.49
C THR A 444 -19.07 73.04 30.13
N VAL A 445 -17.77 73.33 30.29
CA VAL A 445 -16.69 72.35 30.10
C VAL A 445 -16.86 71.16 31.06
N GLU A 446 -17.27 71.39 32.30
CA GLU A 446 -17.50 70.34 33.30
C GLU A 446 -18.68 69.44 32.92
N GLU A 447 -19.80 70.02 32.49
CA GLU A 447 -20.98 69.27 32.01
C GLU A 447 -20.62 68.41 30.78
N ARG A 448 -19.91 68.98 29.80
CA ARG A 448 -19.45 68.24 28.61
C ARG A 448 -18.45 67.14 28.96
N ASN A 449 -17.44 67.44 29.78
CA ASN A 449 -16.42 66.45 30.14
C ASN A 449 -17.02 65.25 30.89
N SER A 450 -18.05 65.46 31.71
CA SER A 450 -18.79 64.38 32.38
C SER A 450 -19.48 63.44 31.37
N ILE A 451 -20.14 64.00 30.35
CA ILE A 451 -20.82 63.22 29.31
C ILE A 451 -19.81 62.57 28.34
N LEU A 452 -18.70 63.25 28.01
CA LEU A 452 -17.62 62.69 27.19
C LEU A 452 -16.94 61.50 27.88
N ALA A 453 -16.74 61.54 29.19
CA ALA A 453 -16.23 60.40 29.96
C ALA A 453 -17.21 59.22 29.97
N GLN A 454 -18.52 59.48 30.07
CA GLN A 454 -19.54 58.45 29.94
C GLN A 454 -19.57 57.84 28.53
N LEU A 455 -19.50 58.67 27.49
CA LEU A 455 -19.45 58.26 26.09
C LEU A 455 -18.25 57.35 25.81
N GLN A 456 -17.06 57.73 26.29
CA GLN A 456 -15.84 56.92 26.18
C GLN A 456 -15.99 55.57 26.87
N ASN A 457 -16.52 55.54 28.10
CA ASN A 457 -16.72 54.30 28.86
C ASN A 457 -17.73 53.35 28.18
N ILE A 458 -18.84 53.89 27.64
CA ILE A 458 -19.82 53.12 26.86
C ILE A 458 -19.16 52.53 25.61
N TYR A 459 -18.38 53.34 24.87
CA TYR A 459 -17.68 52.89 23.68
C TYR A 459 -16.63 51.80 23.97
N ASP A 460 -15.75 52.01 24.94
CA ASP A 460 -14.71 51.04 25.31
C ASP A 460 -15.32 49.72 25.80
N THR A 461 -16.41 49.81 26.57
CA THR A 461 -17.20 48.65 27.00
C THR A 461 -17.83 47.92 25.81
N ALA A 462 -18.40 48.65 24.84
CA ALA A 462 -19.04 48.08 23.65
C ALA A 462 -18.04 47.35 22.75
N ILE A 463 -16.86 47.94 22.51
CA ILE A 463 -15.77 47.30 21.75
C ILE A 463 -15.30 46.03 22.47
N GLY A 464 -15.02 46.13 23.78
CA GLY A 464 -14.61 44.97 24.58
C GLY A 464 -15.65 43.84 24.64
N GLN A 465 -16.94 44.16 24.56
CA GLN A 465 -18.02 43.17 24.42
C GLN A 465 -18.03 42.53 23.02
N ILE A 466 -17.93 43.31 21.93
CA ILE A 466 -17.87 42.78 20.55
C ILE A 466 -16.66 41.85 20.35
N ASP A 467 -15.52 42.18 20.94
CA ASP A 467 -14.32 41.35 20.87
C ASP A 467 -14.54 40.00 21.58
N GLN A 468 -15.31 39.97 22.67
CA GLN A 468 -15.67 38.75 23.42
C GLN A 468 -16.86 37.98 22.84
N ASP A 469 -17.74 38.64 22.10
CA ASP A 469 -18.91 38.02 21.48
C ASP A 469 -18.48 36.91 20.52
N ARG A 470 -19.19 35.77 20.57
CA ARG A 470 -18.82 34.59 19.80
C ARG A 470 -19.67 34.41 18.54
N SER A 471 -20.97 34.71 18.60
CA SER A 471 -21.87 34.53 17.46
C SER A 471 -22.28 35.83 16.80
N ASN A 472 -22.69 35.75 15.53
CA ASN A 472 -23.22 36.89 14.78
C ASN A 472 -24.39 37.57 15.52
N ALA A 473 -25.27 36.77 16.14
CA ALA A 473 -26.41 37.26 16.91
C ALA A 473 -26.01 37.97 18.22
N GLN A 474 -24.90 37.59 18.84
CA GLN A 474 -24.35 38.33 19.99
C GLN A 474 -23.80 39.68 19.53
N VAL A 475 -22.95 39.70 18.50
CA VAL A 475 -22.39 40.94 17.93
C VAL A 475 -23.50 41.90 17.50
N ASP A 476 -24.56 41.40 16.83
CA ASP A 476 -25.72 42.22 16.45
C ASP A 476 -26.45 42.83 17.65
N LYS A 477 -26.64 42.06 18.72
CA LYS A 477 -27.29 42.52 19.95
C LYS A 477 -26.45 43.59 20.66
N THR A 478 -25.15 43.35 20.80
CA THR A 478 -24.19 44.26 21.44
C THR A 478 -24.06 45.55 20.64
N ALA A 479 -23.94 45.46 19.31
CA ALA A 479 -23.90 46.63 18.43
C ALA A 479 -25.20 47.44 18.52
N THR A 480 -26.36 46.80 18.36
CA THR A 480 -27.67 47.50 18.40
C THR A 480 -27.90 48.22 19.73
N LEU A 481 -27.61 47.55 20.85
CA LEU A 481 -27.78 48.14 22.19
C LEU A 481 -26.87 49.36 22.40
N ASN A 482 -25.59 49.24 22.04
CA ASN A 482 -24.62 50.31 22.28
C ASN A 482 -24.74 51.45 21.27
N LEU A 483 -25.14 51.18 20.01
CA LEU A 483 -25.50 52.22 19.04
C LEU A 483 -26.66 53.08 19.57
N GLN A 484 -27.72 52.47 20.10
CA GLN A 484 -28.84 53.20 20.72
C GLN A 484 -28.38 53.99 21.96
N THR A 485 -27.58 53.36 22.83
CA THR A 485 -27.09 53.99 24.06
C THR A 485 -26.19 55.21 23.79
N ILE A 486 -25.33 55.15 22.76
CA ILE A 486 -24.51 56.28 22.30
C ILE A 486 -25.38 57.35 21.64
N HIS A 487 -26.34 56.96 20.80
CA HIS A 487 -27.25 57.88 20.11
C HIS A 487 -28.03 58.75 21.11
N ASP A 488 -28.56 58.14 22.17
CA ASP A 488 -29.45 58.80 23.14
C ASP A 488 -28.68 59.63 24.21
N LEU A 489 -27.35 59.47 24.31
CA LEU A 489 -26.51 60.16 25.30
C LEU A 489 -26.25 61.62 24.92
N ASP A 490 -27.11 62.55 25.32
CA ASP A 490 -26.93 63.99 25.05
C ASP A 490 -26.52 64.82 26.28
N VAL A 491 -25.79 65.91 26.04
CA VAL A 491 -25.42 66.87 27.09
C VAL A 491 -26.56 67.85 27.33
N HIS A 492 -27.13 67.79 28.54
CA HIS A 492 -28.22 68.63 28.99
C HIS A 492 -27.63 69.80 29.79
N PRO A 493 -27.61 71.05 29.26
CA PRO A 493 -27.05 72.20 29.98
C PRO A 493 -27.93 72.55 31.17
N ILE A 494 -27.33 72.73 32.35
CA ILE A 494 -28.03 73.11 33.58
C ILE A 494 -27.47 74.45 34.08
N LYS A 495 -26.14 74.57 34.19
CA LYS A 495 -25.49 75.69 34.88
C LYS A 495 -25.78 77.05 34.22
N LYS A 496 -25.71 77.16 32.88
CA LYS A 496 -26.02 78.42 32.18
C LYS A 496 -27.54 78.74 32.21
N PRO A 497 -28.46 77.82 31.86
CA PRO A 497 -29.89 78.09 31.97
C PRO A 497 -30.37 78.48 33.37
N ASP A 498 -29.84 77.85 34.43
CA ASP A 498 -30.20 78.20 35.81
C ASP A 498 -29.68 79.61 36.20
N ALA A 499 -28.48 79.98 35.71
CA ALA A 499 -27.93 81.32 35.91
C ALA A 499 -28.74 82.38 35.15
N GLU A 500 -29.08 82.12 33.89
CA GLU A 500 -29.93 82.98 33.07
C GLU A 500 -31.31 83.16 33.71
N LYS A 501 -31.92 82.08 34.22
CA LYS A 501 -33.18 82.14 34.96
C LYS A 501 -33.06 82.99 36.22
N THR A 502 -32.03 82.77 37.05
CA THR A 502 -31.79 83.54 38.28
C THR A 502 -31.67 85.03 37.98
N ILE A 503 -30.89 85.38 36.94
CA ILE A 503 -30.73 86.76 36.46
C ILE A 503 -32.08 87.35 36.04
N ASN A 504 -32.88 86.62 35.26
CA ASN A 504 -34.20 87.08 34.82
C ASN A 504 -35.19 87.28 35.98
N ASP A 505 -35.23 86.35 36.94
CA ASP A 505 -36.12 86.42 38.11
C ASP A 505 -35.73 87.60 39.03
N ASP A 506 -34.44 87.82 39.27
CA ASP A 506 -33.93 88.94 40.07
C ASP A 506 -34.14 90.29 39.37
N LEU A 507 -33.87 90.39 38.06
CA LEU A 507 -34.17 91.57 37.26
C LEU A 507 -35.67 91.91 37.29
N ALA A 508 -36.54 90.89 37.21
CA ALA A 508 -38.00 91.08 37.28
C ALA A 508 -38.43 91.59 38.67
N ARG A 509 -37.88 91.04 39.76
CA ARG A 509 -38.11 91.54 41.13
C ARG A 509 -37.77 93.02 41.25
N VAL A 510 -36.56 93.41 40.88
CA VAL A 510 -36.09 94.80 41.03
C VAL A 510 -36.83 95.73 40.06
N THR A 511 -37.16 95.29 38.85
CA THR A 511 -38.02 96.03 37.91
C THR A 511 -39.38 96.36 38.53
N HIS A 512 -40.06 95.37 39.13
CA HIS A 512 -41.33 95.59 39.82
C HIS A 512 -41.18 96.51 41.03
N LEU A 513 -40.09 96.39 41.79
CA LEU A 513 -39.80 97.28 42.93
C LEU A 513 -39.67 98.74 42.48
N VAL A 514 -38.85 99.01 41.45
CA VAL A 514 -38.63 100.34 40.86
C VAL A 514 -39.93 100.96 40.35
N GLN A 515 -40.77 100.17 39.67
CA GLN A 515 -42.05 100.64 39.13
C GLN A 515 -43.06 100.99 40.24
N ASN A 516 -43.06 100.24 41.35
CA ASN A 516 -44.03 100.40 42.45
C ASN A 516 -43.72 101.56 43.40
N TYR A 517 -42.52 102.14 43.36
CA TYR A 517 -42.18 103.33 44.14
C TYR A 517 -43.07 104.52 43.79
N ARG A 518 -43.47 105.29 44.81
CA ARG A 518 -44.51 106.34 44.69
C ARG A 518 -43.97 107.76 44.84
N LYS A 519 -42.75 107.93 45.35
CA LYS A 519 -42.11 109.24 45.54
C LYS A 519 -40.97 109.50 44.56
N VAL A 520 -40.20 108.47 44.19
CA VAL A 520 -39.18 108.56 43.12
C VAL A 520 -39.81 109.04 41.81
N SER A 521 -39.16 110.02 41.15
CA SER A 521 -39.61 110.59 39.89
C SER A 521 -39.59 109.58 38.73
N ASP A 522 -40.40 109.85 37.71
CA ASP A 522 -40.43 109.04 36.49
C ASP A 522 -39.08 109.03 35.75
N ARG A 523 -38.27 110.11 35.89
CA ARG A 523 -36.91 110.18 35.36
C ARG A 523 -35.98 109.18 36.05
N ASN A 524 -35.90 109.21 37.39
CA ASN A 524 -35.04 108.29 38.13
C ASN A 524 -35.48 106.82 37.97
N LYS A 525 -36.79 106.55 37.85
CA LYS A 525 -37.30 105.23 37.47
C LYS A 525 -36.83 104.81 36.08
N ALA A 526 -36.93 105.69 35.08
CA ALA A 526 -36.49 105.41 33.72
C ALA A 526 -34.97 105.15 33.64
N ASP A 527 -34.16 105.94 34.35
CA ASP A 527 -32.70 105.77 34.41
C ASP A 527 -32.32 104.45 35.12
N ALA A 528 -33.00 104.07 36.21
CA ALA A 528 -32.81 102.78 36.87
C ALA A 528 -33.24 101.59 35.98
N LEU A 529 -34.39 101.67 35.32
CA LEU A 529 -34.86 100.64 34.38
C LEU A 529 -33.93 100.50 33.17
N LYS A 530 -33.33 101.59 32.71
CA LYS A 530 -32.31 101.59 31.65
C LYS A 530 -31.01 100.93 32.12
N ALA A 531 -30.56 101.18 33.35
CA ALA A 531 -29.41 100.51 33.94
C ALA A 531 -29.65 99.00 34.12
N ILE A 532 -30.83 98.60 34.60
CA ILE A 532 -31.30 97.20 34.68
C ILE A 532 -31.27 96.53 33.30
N THR A 533 -31.76 97.20 32.26
CA THR A 533 -31.76 96.69 30.87
C THR A 533 -30.35 96.53 30.31
N ALA A 534 -29.46 97.49 30.57
CA ALA A 534 -28.05 97.41 30.15
C ALA A 534 -27.29 96.30 30.89
N LEU A 535 -27.54 96.13 32.19
CA LEU A 535 -26.97 95.05 32.99
C LEU A 535 -27.40 93.68 32.46
N LYS A 536 -28.69 93.50 32.10
CA LYS A 536 -29.17 92.27 31.47
C LYS A 536 -28.35 91.93 30.22
N LEU A 537 -28.26 92.85 29.26
CA LEU A 537 -27.57 92.63 28.00
C LEU A 537 -26.07 92.29 28.20
N GLN A 538 -25.42 92.93 29.18
CA GLN A 538 -24.04 92.62 29.53
C GLN A 538 -23.91 91.20 30.09
N MET A 539 -24.78 90.80 31.02
CA MET A 539 -24.71 89.47 31.64
C MET A 539 -25.10 88.35 30.67
N ASP A 540 -26.02 88.58 29.74
CA ASP A 540 -26.38 87.61 28.68
C ASP A 540 -25.16 87.30 27.79
N GLU A 541 -24.36 88.30 27.39
CA GLU A 541 -23.12 88.07 26.63
C GLU A 541 -21.95 87.52 27.50
N GLU A 542 -21.86 87.90 28.78
CA GLU A 542 -20.89 87.28 29.72
C GLU A 542 -21.21 85.79 29.97
N LEU A 543 -22.49 85.41 30.13
CA LEU A 543 -22.91 84.00 30.25
C LEU A 543 -22.67 83.20 28.97
N LYS A 544 -22.94 83.81 27.82
CA LYS A 544 -22.68 83.20 26.51
C LYS A 544 -21.19 82.91 26.30
N THR A 545 -20.31 83.80 26.77
CA THR A 545 -18.84 83.64 26.66
C THR A 545 -18.21 82.81 27.80
N ALA A 546 -18.87 82.70 28.96
CA ALA A 546 -18.47 81.81 30.05
C ALA A 546 -18.30 80.35 29.56
N ARG A 547 -17.25 79.66 30.03
CA ARG A 547 -16.92 78.29 29.59
C ARG A 547 -17.03 77.26 30.71
N THR A 548 -16.71 77.64 31.92
CA THR A 548 -16.69 76.78 33.10
C THR A 548 -17.83 77.11 34.06
N ASN A 549 -18.13 76.20 34.99
CA ASN A 549 -19.05 76.47 36.10
C ASN A 549 -18.57 77.68 36.92
N ALA A 550 -17.25 77.82 37.12
CA ALA A 550 -16.65 78.93 37.83
C ALA A 550 -16.81 80.28 37.10
N ASP A 551 -16.75 80.29 35.75
CA ASP A 551 -17.05 81.50 34.97
C ASP A 551 -18.50 81.94 35.18
N VAL A 552 -19.45 81.00 35.11
CA VAL A 552 -20.88 81.29 35.32
C VAL A 552 -21.14 81.82 36.72
N ASP A 553 -20.53 81.23 37.75
CA ASP A 553 -20.62 81.72 39.14
C ASP A 553 -19.98 83.12 39.30
N ALA A 554 -18.91 83.42 38.56
CA ALA A 554 -18.31 84.75 38.54
C ALA A 554 -19.23 85.79 37.88
N VAL A 555 -19.94 85.44 36.81
CA VAL A 555 -20.94 86.31 36.16
C VAL A 555 -22.11 86.57 37.11
N LEU A 556 -22.69 85.53 37.72
CA LEU A 556 -23.75 85.68 38.74
C LEU A 556 -23.31 86.56 39.92
N LYS A 557 -22.08 86.41 40.39
CA LYS A 557 -21.54 87.25 41.47
C LYS A 557 -21.40 88.71 41.05
N ARG A 558 -20.94 89.00 39.82
CA ARG A 558 -20.87 90.36 39.29
C ARG A 558 -22.26 90.98 39.11
N PHE A 559 -23.20 90.21 38.55
CA PHE A 559 -24.60 90.57 38.41
C PHE A 559 -25.25 90.97 39.75
N ASN A 560 -25.15 90.12 40.77
CA ASN A 560 -25.78 90.36 42.07
C ASN A 560 -25.25 91.63 42.76
N VAL A 561 -23.97 91.94 42.62
CA VAL A 561 -23.40 93.21 43.12
C VAL A 561 -23.96 94.40 42.34
N ALA A 562 -23.88 94.37 41.00
CA ALA A 562 -24.33 95.48 40.16
C ALA A 562 -25.84 95.75 40.27
N LEU A 563 -26.67 94.70 40.35
CA LEU A 563 -28.11 94.84 40.57
C LEU A 563 -28.41 95.33 41.99
N GLY A 564 -27.70 94.83 42.99
CA GLY A 564 -27.81 95.28 44.39
C GLY A 564 -27.45 96.75 44.56
N ASP A 565 -26.45 97.26 43.84
CA ASP A 565 -26.08 98.68 43.84
C ASP A 565 -27.20 99.54 43.23
N ILE A 566 -27.81 99.10 42.11
CA ILE A 566 -28.97 99.79 41.49
C ILE A 566 -30.17 99.78 42.45
N GLU A 567 -30.49 98.62 43.04
CA GLU A 567 -31.57 98.44 44.02
C GLU A 567 -31.35 99.32 45.27
N ALA A 568 -30.13 99.39 45.80
CA ALA A 568 -29.80 100.22 46.96
C ALA A 568 -29.94 101.72 46.67
N VAL A 569 -29.44 102.21 45.52
CA VAL A 569 -29.56 103.61 45.12
C VAL A 569 -31.03 104.03 45.01
N ILE A 570 -31.83 103.28 44.27
CA ILE A 570 -33.24 103.65 44.01
C ILE A 570 -34.13 103.48 45.26
N THR A 571 -33.85 102.48 46.11
CA THR A 571 -34.51 102.29 47.42
C THR A 571 -34.19 103.43 48.38
N GLU A 572 -32.93 103.88 48.44
CA GLU A 572 -32.55 105.00 49.30
C GLU A 572 -33.14 106.32 48.78
N LYS A 573 -33.32 106.52 47.46
CA LYS A 573 -34.08 107.66 46.93
C LYS A 573 -35.53 107.66 47.44
N GLU A 574 -36.29 106.56 47.31
CA GLU A 574 -37.66 106.51 47.85
C GLU A 574 -37.69 106.76 49.37
N ASN A 575 -36.85 106.07 50.13
CA ASN A 575 -36.79 106.21 51.59
C ASN A 575 -36.40 107.63 52.03
N SER A 576 -35.51 108.27 51.29
CA SER A 576 -35.09 109.66 51.51
C SER A 576 -36.24 110.64 51.29
N LEU A 577 -36.94 110.53 50.17
CA LEU A 577 -38.09 111.36 49.84
C LEU A 577 -39.21 111.16 50.87
N LEU A 578 -39.48 109.92 51.30
CA LEU A 578 -40.43 109.61 52.37
C LEU A 578 -40.00 110.15 53.74
N ARG A 579 -38.71 110.16 54.07
CA ARG A 579 -38.19 110.76 55.32
C ARG A 579 -38.33 112.28 55.32
N ILE A 580 -37.98 112.93 54.22
CA ILE A 580 -38.16 114.38 54.01
C ILE A 580 -39.65 114.73 54.18
N ASP A 581 -40.55 114.03 53.48
CA ASP A 581 -42.01 114.22 53.61
C ASP A 581 -42.52 114.01 55.05
N ASN A 582 -42.06 112.95 55.74
CA ASN A 582 -42.53 112.64 57.10
C ASN A 582 -42.03 113.68 58.11
N ILE A 583 -40.75 114.10 58.03
CA ILE A 583 -40.20 115.13 58.92
C ILE A 583 -40.80 116.51 58.60
N ALA A 584 -41.07 116.81 57.33
CA ALA A 584 -41.84 117.99 56.93
C ALA A 584 -43.26 117.98 57.53
N GLN A 585 -44.00 116.86 57.42
CA GLN A 585 -45.33 116.72 58.01
C GLN A 585 -45.32 116.83 59.53
N GLN A 586 -44.38 116.19 60.22
CA GLN A 586 -44.22 116.30 61.68
C GLN A 586 -43.88 117.73 62.11
N THR A 587 -43.01 118.40 61.38
CA THR A 587 -42.61 119.79 61.67
C THR A 587 -43.76 120.76 61.41
N TYR A 588 -44.48 120.58 60.30
CA TYR A 588 -45.71 121.32 60.02
C TYR A 588 -46.79 121.07 61.09
N ALA A 589 -46.97 119.82 61.55
CA ALA A 589 -47.90 119.49 62.63
C ALA A 589 -47.51 120.15 63.97
N LYS A 590 -46.22 120.19 64.32
CA LYS A 590 -45.71 120.92 65.48
C LYS A 590 -46.07 122.41 65.40
N PHE A 591 -45.84 123.06 64.26
CA PHE A 591 -46.18 124.48 64.09
C PHE A 591 -47.69 124.74 64.00
N LYS A 592 -48.47 123.83 63.41
CA LYS A 592 -49.95 123.90 63.36
C LYS A 592 -50.60 123.96 64.75
N ALA A 593 -49.94 123.42 65.78
CA ALA A 593 -50.43 123.47 67.15
C ALA A 593 -50.20 124.82 67.87
N ILE A 594 -49.35 125.70 67.34
CA ILE A 594 -48.83 126.89 68.05
C ILE A 594 -48.78 128.20 67.22
N ALA A 595 -49.00 128.15 65.91
CA ALA A 595 -48.91 129.32 65.02
C ALA A 595 -50.28 129.89 64.63
N THR A 596 -50.37 131.20 64.39
CA THR A 596 -51.57 131.83 63.79
C THR A 596 -51.73 131.42 62.32
N PRO A 597 -52.92 131.57 61.69
CA PRO A 597 -53.14 131.14 60.31
C PRO A 597 -52.14 131.72 59.29
N GLU A 598 -51.77 132.99 59.42
CA GLU A 598 -50.80 133.66 58.54
C GLU A 598 -49.34 133.23 58.82
N GLN A 599 -48.98 133.02 60.09
CA GLN A 599 -47.66 132.47 60.46
C GLN A 599 -47.53 131.02 59.98
N LEU A 600 -48.59 130.21 60.14
CA LEU A 600 -48.65 128.83 59.68
C LEU A 600 -48.54 128.74 58.15
N ALA A 601 -49.17 129.65 57.41
CA ALA A 601 -49.01 129.73 55.95
C ALA A 601 -47.57 130.03 55.52
N LYS A 602 -46.88 130.95 56.21
CA LYS A 602 -45.46 131.27 55.95
C LYS A 602 -44.54 130.09 56.29
N VAL A 603 -44.75 129.44 57.44
CA VAL A 603 -44.00 128.22 57.82
C VAL A 603 -44.28 127.08 56.85
N LYS A 604 -45.52 126.90 56.39
CA LYS A 604 -45.87 125.90 55.36
C LYS A 604 -45.12 126.17 54.07
N ALA A 605 -45.11 127.41 53.57
CA ALA A 605 -44.39 127.76 52.36
C ALA A 605 -42.88 127.48 52.47
N LEU A 606 -42.28 127.72 53.65
CA LEU A 606 -40.88 127.41 53.91
C LEU A 606 -40.62 125.89 53.92
N ILE A 607 -41.48 125.11 54.59
CA ILE A 607 -41.41 123.65 54.61
C ILE A 607 -41.61 123.07 53.21
N ASP A 608 -42.63 123.53 52.48
CA ASP A 608 -42.90 123.11 51.09
C ASP A 608 -41.71 123.44 50.18
N GLN A 609 -41.02 124.57 50.39
CA GLN A 609 -39.80 124.93 49.66
C GLN A 609 -38.64 123.98 50.00
N TYR A 610 -38.32 123.74 51.27
CA TYR A 610 -37.25 122.82 51.65
C TYR A 610 -37.54 121.37 51.23
N VAL A 611 -38.81 120.95 51.22
CA VAL A 611 -39.24 119.66 50.65
C VAL A 611 -39.03 119.65 49.13
N ALA A 612 -39.37 120.73 48.41
CA ALA A 612 -39.15 120.82 46.96
C ALA A 612 -37.65 120.81 46.61
N ASP A 613 -36.83 121.57 47.34
CA ASP A 613 -35.38 121.62 47.16
C ASP A 613 -34.75 120.26 47.50
N GLY A 614 -35.15 119.61 48.59
CA GLY A 614 -34.63 118.28 48.95
C GLY A 614 -35.10 117.17 48.03
N ASN A 615 -36.35 117.23 47.56
CA ASN A 615 -36.82 116.32 46.51
C ASN A 615 -35.98 116.51 45.24
N ARG A 616 -35.65 117.74 44.86
CA ARG A 616 -34.77 118.02 43.70
C ARG A 616 -33.33 117.56 43.91
N MET A 617 -32.75 117.74 45.10
CA MET A 617 -31.40 117.27 45.41
C MET A 617 -31.31 115.74 45.33
N VAL A 618 -32.24 115.02 45.99
CA VAL A 618 -32.31 113.56 45.92
C VAL A 618 -32.62 113.06 44.50
N ASP A 619 -33.37 113.83 43.70
CA ASP A 619 -33.62 113.52 42.29
C ASP A 619 -32.35 113.67 41.43
N GLU A 620 -31.58 114.76 41.61
CA GLU A 620 -30.34 115.07 40.88
C GLU A 620 -29.13 114.22 41.34
N ASP A 621 -29.19 113.58 42.51
CA ASP A 621 -28.05 112.85 43.09
C ASP A 621 -27.60 111.60 42.32
N ALA A 622 -26.27 111.45 42.22
CA ALA A 622 -25.61 110.43 41.41
C ALA A 622 -25.13 109.19 42.21
N THR A 623 -24.86 109.30 43.52
CA THR A 623 -24.38 108.15 44.32
C THR A 623 -25.20 107.93 45.59
N LEU A 624 -25.20 106.69 46.09
CA LEU A 624 -25.85 106.29 47.35
C LEU A 624 -25.40 107.13 48.56
N ASN A 625 -24.16 107.62 48.55
CA ASN A 625 -23.61 108.42 49.64
C ASN A 625 -24.06 109.89 49.56
N ASP A 626 -24.26 110.41 48.34
CA ASP A 626 -24.71 111.79 48.13
C ASP A 626 -26.19 111.92 48.49
N ILE A 627 -27.03 110.96 48.05
CA ILE A 627 -28.44 110.84 48.46
C ILE A 627 -28.54 110.90 49.99
N LYS A 628 -27.77 110.09 50.72
CA LYS A 628 -27.80 110.06 52.20
C LYS A 628 -27.41 111.40 52.83
N LYS A 629 -26.38 112.06 52.30
CA LYS A 629 -25.93 113.37 52.81
C LYS A 629 -26.95 114.47 52.56
N HIS A 630 -27.48 114.57 51.35
CA HIS A 630 -28.44 115.60 50.99
C HIS A 630 -29.78 115.42 51.70
N THR A 631 -30.23 114.17 51.87
CA THR A 631 -31.37 113.85 52.72
C THR A 631 -31.17 114.32 54.15
N GLN A 632 -30.01 114.04 54.77
CA GLN A 632 -29.72 114.50 56.13
C GLN A 632 -29.66 116.03 56.21
N PHE A 633 -28.98 116.69 55.26
CA PHE A 633 -28.88 118.14 55.18
C PHE A 633 -30.27 118.83 55.13
N ILE A 634 -31.18 118.32 54.29
CA ILE A 634 -32.54 118.87 54.19
C ILE A 634 -33.37 118.58 55.43
N ILE A 635 -33.22 117.40 56.04
CA ILE A 635 -33.87 117.07 57.31
C ILE A 635 -33.43 118.06 58.41
N ASP A 636 -32.15 118.39 58.48
CA ASP A 636 -31.61 119.33 59.46
C ASP A 636 -32.12 120.76 59.22
N GLU A 637 -32.18 121.22 57.96
CA GLU A 637 -32.77 122.51 57.58
C GLU A 637 -34.27 122.61 57.93
N ILE A 638 -35.07 121.57 57.61
CA ILE A 638 -36.51 121.53 57.96
C ILE A 638 -36.71 121.60 59.48
N LEU A 639 -35.87 120.93 60.26
CA LEU A 639 -35.95 120.96 61.73
C LEU A 639 -35.49 122.29 62.34
N ALA A 640 -34.75 123.13 61.61
CA ALA A 640 -34.19 124.40 62.11
C ALA A 640 -35.16 125.60 62.07
N ILE A 641 -36.35 125.44 61.48
CA ILE A 641 -37.36 126.50 61.24
C ILE A 641 -37.90 127.11 62.56
N LYS A 642 -38.21 128.43 62.57
CA LYS A 642 -38.67 129.22 63.76
C LYS A 642 -39.77 130.25 63.42
N LEU A 643 -40.50 130.73 64.44
CA LEU A 643 -41.63 131.68 64.36
C LEU A 643 -41.21 133.19 64.43
N PRO A 644 -41.78 134.12 63.62
CA PRO A 644 -41.39 135.55 63.55
C PRO A 644 -42.33 136.57 64.27
N ALA A 645 -41.83 137.79 64.58
CA ALA A 645 -42.49 138.90 65.34
C ALA A 645 -42.19 140.36 64.83
N GLU A 646 -42.84 141.41 65.38
CA GLU A 646 -43.04 142.76 64.76
C GLU A 646 -42.99 143.98 65.75
N VAL A 647 -42.38 145.16 65.41
CA VAL A 647 -42.30 146.42 66.26
C VAL A 647 -42.13 147.76 65.46
N ILE A 648 -42.37 148.94 66.08
CA ILE A 648 -42.58 150.32 65.54
C ILE A 648 -41.35 151.30 65.62
N LYS A 649 -41.40 152.43 64.87
CA LYS A 649 -40.38 153.51 64.60
C LYS A 649 -39.67 154.23 65.79
N ALA A 650 -38.33 154.41 65.72
CA ALA A 650 -37.58 155.70 65.94
C ALA A 650 -36.03 155.58 65.73
N SER A 651 -35.37 156.68 65.35
CA SER A 651 -33.90 156.87 65.08
C SER A 651 -33.08 157.18 66.36
N PRO A 652 -31.70 157.19 66.43
CA PRO A 652 -30.74 157.56 65.36
C PRO A 652 -29.28 156.99 65.33
N LYS A 653 -28.57 157.36 64.24
CA LYS A 653 -27.12 157.76 64.12
C LYS A 653 -25.95 156.73 64.08
N VAL A 654 -25.07 157.00 63.09
CA VAL A 654 -23.66 156.55 62.90
C VAL A 654 -23.46 155.04 62.61
N GLY A 655 -22.66 154.60 61.62
CA GLY A 655 -21.91 155.31 60.57
C GLY A 655 -21.46 154.36 59.44
N LYS A 656 -21.35 154.87 58.21
CA LYS A 656 -20.83 154.18 57.00
C LYS A 656 -19.30 154.36 56.93
N PRO A 657 -18.50 153.42 56.35
CA PRO A 657 -18.48 153.21 54.89
C PRO A 657 -18.20 151.76 54.41
N ALA A 658 -18.04 151.62 53.08
CA ALA A 658 -17.39 150.49 52.39
C ALA A 658 -15.84 150.53 52.62
N PRO A 659 -14.92 149.80 51.91
CA PRO A 659 -15.06 148.84 50.79
C PRO A 659 -14.04 147.64 50.76
N LYS A 660 -13.98 146.92 49.62
CA LYS A 660 -12.79 146.36 48.90
C LYS A 660 -11.70 145.46 49.59
N VAL A 661 -11.51 144.28 48.96
CA VAL A 661 -10.23 143.74 48.36
C VAL A 661 -9.16 143.01 49.24
N CYS A 662 -8.73 141.83 48.71
CA CYS A 662 -7.48 141.06 48.91
C CYS A 662 -7.13 140.32 50.23
N THR A 663 -7.02 138.98 50.13
CA THR A 663 -5.80 138.11 50.27
C THR A 663 -4.59 138.58 51.11
N PRO A 664 -3.69 137.67 51.59
CA PRO A 664 -3.80 136.20 51.87
C PRO A 664 -2.92 135.69 53.09
N ILE A 665 -2.62 134.38 53.12
CA ILE A 665 -1.38 133.72 53.64
C ILE A 665 -1.24 133.38 55.16
N LYS A 666 -1.21 132.05 55.43
CA LYS A 666 -0.30 131.24 56.31
C LYS A 666 -0.15 131.62 57.82
N LYS A 667 0.33 130.77 58.76
CA LYS A 667 1.05 129.46 58.75
C LYS A 667 0.87 128.75 60.13
N GLU A 668 1.45 127.55 60.28
CA GLU A 668 2.10 126.93 61.49
C GLU A 668 1.99 127.66 62.86
N ASP A 669 1.91 127.07 64.06
CA ASP A 669 2.46 125.80 64.63
C ASP A 669 1.90 125.65 66.10
N LYS A 670 2.08 124.62 66.94
CA LYS A 670 2.53 123.19 66.91
C LYS A 670 2.13 122.50 68.24
N GLN A 671 2.12 121.16 68.30
CA GLN A 671 2.31 120.31 69.52
C GLN A 671 1.25 120.39 70.67
N GLU A 672 1.01 119.40 71.55
CA GLU A 672 1.28 117.94 71.69
C GLU A 672 0.41 117.49 72.92
N VAL A 673 -0.04 116.24 73.16
CA VAL A 673 0.66 115.16 73.91
C VAL A 673 -0.35 114.04 74.25
N ARG A 674 -0.17 112.84 73.66
CA ARG A 674 -0.28 111.45 74.25
C ARG A 674 -1.55 111.01 75.04
N LYS A 675 -1.79 109.74 75.41
CA LYS A 675 -1.14 108.39 75.37
C LYS A 675 -2.28 107.32 75.38
N VAL A 676 -2.13 105.99 75.28
CA VAL A 676 -0.99 105.07 75.11
C VAL A 676 -1.34 103.97 74.07
N VAL A 677 -0.70 102.78 74.04
CA VAL A 677 -0.64 101.87 72.88
C VAL A 677 -0.38 100.39 73.29
N LYS A 678 -0.81 99.41 72.47
CA LYS A 678 -0.31 98.00 72.31
C LYS A 678 -1.19 97.22 71.28
N GLU A 679 -0.74 96.26 70.45
CA GLU A 679 0.60 95.93 69.91
C GLU A 679 0.52 94.98 68.67
N LEU A 680 1.49 94.08 68.48
CA LEU A 680 1.78 93.16 67.34
C LEU A 680 2.31 91.79 67.93
N PRO A 681 2.92 90.78 67.22
CA PRO A 681 3.36 90.68 65.80
C PRO A 681 3.27 89.28 65.08
N ASN A 682 3.76 89.21 63.82
CA ASN A 682 4.47 88.06 63.15
C ASN A 682 3.74 86.71 62.91
N THR A 683 4.14 85.77 62.01
CA THR A 683 4.97 85.68 60.77
C THR A 683 4.54 84.38 60.05
N GLY A 684 4.71 84.23 58.73
CA GLY A 684 5.89 83.52 58.20
C GLY A 684 5.53 82.55 57.05
N SER A 685 6.54 82.11 56.31
CA SER A 685 6.46 81.30 55.08
C SER A 685 7.35 80.06 55.17
N GLU A 686 6.87 78.92 54.67
CA GLU A 686 7.58 77.65 54.36
C GLU A 686 6.62 76.92 53.38
N GLU A 687 6.95 76.44 52.19
CA GLU A 687 8.11 75.68 51.70
C GLU A 687 8.28 74.32 52.42
N MET A 688 7.79 73.25 51.78
CA MET A 688 8.29 71.90 52.05
C MET A 688 8.15 70.98 50.84
N ASP A 689 9.17 70.16 50.66
CA ASP A 689 9.52 69.44 49.43
C ASP A 689 8.78 68.09 49.25
N LEU A 690 8.94 67.53 48.04
CA LEU A 690 8.62 66.14 47.71
C LEU A 690 9.40 65.13 48.60
N PRO A 691 9.00 63.83 48.65
CA PRO A 691 9.70 62.88 47.77
C PRO A 691 8.87 61.72 47.19
N LEU A 692 9.14 61.46 45.90
CA LEU A 692 9.37 60.16 45.27
C LEU A 692 8.28 59.07 45.28
N LYS A 693 7.75 58.78 44.09
CA LYS A 693 7.82 57.49 43.34
C LYS A 693 6.91 57.55 42.11
N GLU A 694 7.17 56.89 40.98
CA GLU A 694 8.38 56.28 40.38
C GLU A 694 8.00 55.95 38.92
N LEU A 695 8.94 56.03 37.97
CA LEU A 695 8.91 55.38 36.64
C LEU A 695 7.71 55.68 35.69
N ALA A 696 7.85 55.70 34.36
CA ALA A 696 8.94 55.93 33.42
C ALA A 696 8.29 55.76 32.03
N LEU A 697 8.29 56.82 31.23
CA LEU A 697 7.84 56.82 29.84
C LEU A 697 8.93 56.17 28.96
N ILE A 698 8.62 55.07 28.26
CA ILE A 698 9.39 54.62 27.07
C ILE A 698 8.44 54.08 25.99
N THR A 699 8.18 54.92 25.00
CA THR A 699 7.71 54.50 23.67
C THR A 699 8.92 53.97 22.88
N GLY A 700 8.94 52.68 22.53
CA GLY A 700 10.04 52.04 21.80
C GLY A 700 9.68 51.71 20.36
N ALA A 701 10.38 52.31 19.39
CA ALA A 701 10.08 52.20 17.97
C ALA A 701 10.60 50.90 17.30
N ALA A 702 10.11 50.64 16.10
CA ALA A 702 10.41 49.47 15.28
C ALA A 702 11.91 49.31 14.92
N LEU A 703 12.36 48.06 14.75
CA LEU A 703 13.66 47.76 14.15
C LEU A 703 13.56 46.52 13.24
N LEU A 704 13.47 46.79 11.93
CA LEU A 704 13.34 45.80 10.86
C LEU A 704 14.73 45.51 10.28
N ALA A 705 15.32 44.34 10.58
CA ALA A 705 16.68 44.00 10.12
C ALA A 705 16.89 42.51 9.78
N ARG A 706 16.36 42.10 8.62
CA ARG A 706 17.03 41.30 7.58
C ARG A 706 18.17 40.34 8.03
N ARG A 707 17.94 39.01 8.01
CA ARG A 707 19.00 38.02 7.72
C ARG A 707 18.55 37.01 6.67
N ARG A 708 19.42 36.82 5.67
CA ARG A 708 19.28 35.82 4.60
C ARG A 708 19.59 34.43 5.15
N SER A 709 18.77 33.42 4.83
CA SER A 709 19.21 32.03 4.88
C SER A 709 20.03 31.70 3.63
N LYS A 710 21.05 30.84 3.78
CA LYS A 710 21.91 30.34 2.70
C LYS A 710 21.68 28.83 2.59
N LYS A 711 21.66 28.31 1.36
CA LYS A 711 21.49 26.88 1.04
C LYS A 711 22.69 26.02 1.47
N GLU A 712 22.48 24.70 1.42
CA GLU A 712 23.45 23.59 1.43
C GLU A 712 24.09 23.30 2.81
N LYS A 713 24.37 22.03 3.19
CA LYS A 713 24.55 20.77 2.43
C LYS A 713 24.37 19.54 3.35
N GLU A 714 24.19 18.34 2.77
CA GLU A 714 24.47 16.98 3.32
C GLU A 714 23.89 16.63 4.72
N SER A 715 22.98 15.65 4.86
CA SER A 715 23.10 14.23 4.48
C SER A 715 21.74 13.53 4.38
#